data_AF-A0AAD5BFS7-F1
#
_entry.id   AF-A0AAD5BFS7-F1
#
_cell.length_a   1.000
_cell.length_b   1.000
_cell.length_c   1.000
_cell.angle_alpha   90.00
_cell.angle_beta   90.00
_cell.angle_gamma   90.00
#
_symmetry.space_group_name_H-M   'P 1'
#
loop_
_entity.id
_entity.type
_entity.pdbx_description
1 polymer ?
#
loop_
_entity_poly.entity_id
_entity_poly.type
_entity_poly.pdbx_seq_one_letter_code
_entity_poly.pdbx_strand_id
1 'polypeptide(L)'
;MASDARPDTPGSVSSSSTAASASASSSHSWTSFLKSIASFNGDLSSLTAPPFILSPTSLVEYSQYWAEHPDLFVAPNKLTVPEDSEPAIVDAMNLKRAIAVTRWFISTLKSQYCSRNESMGSEKKPLNPFLGEVFVGKWENEELGETTLLSEQVSHHPPVTAYAIENAKNNVMLQGYNGITSKISATSINIKQYGHALLDFNDLKESYLITLPPLHIEGLITAAPFVELEGTSYIQASNGYFTVIEYSGRGWVSGKKNTFKARIYRDSFSSSSKENALVTIQGQWSGKSYIDKGSSTPTSKTGELFYDADALKAVHLTVKPIEEQKEFESRRAWEKVADAIRKSDYNLIAEEKSKIENEQRELRRKEKETGTTWQTRWFDLVDYKNQSEDTNLSPPDDFINLTNQANLSIYNAPSGSLKKSKYDHVALAIVSLYIQFSPVLRSVVAKFFPTMSSSSRSTIVVGSGLAGLTTTLQLISQNHRVTLLEKTGKLGGNSIKASSGINGVPTQYQKNDDTVEVFKQDTLSSGKGLCNPILVDELTSRSSDAIEWLTQDLQIDLSSVTQLGGHSFARTHKGSGALPPGFAIVSTLIKRIEQIQADKPEALAVLKNSKLVKILVNNNQVEGVQYQGDNTNEVKTEYADNVVLATGGFSADAKDLQTSLLKQYRPDLLKFPSSNGEQTTGDGQKVALRDVDAHLIQMDQIQVHPTGFIKLDNVNSHWKFLCGELMRGIGGILLTPSGKRFVNELATRDVVTNAVLKNCQVKQENEVGLPVGSYVSVLVISGEDYPKAASHIDFYASQKLLQKGDVDDLLKLLQRINPSNDKLTTTELENTFQEYNHAVKSKNDPLGRTVFGNAISSEFYFGLTTPVLHFAMGGIEIDSNAHVVNSQGQAVPNLYAVGEVSAGVHGANRLGGSSLLECVVFGKIVSSQILNK
;
A
#
# COMPACT_ATOMS: atom_id res chain seq x y z
N MET A 1 -54.56 -46.25 -59.33
CA MET A 1 -54.28 -47.70 -59.23
C MET A 1 -53.70 -47.91 -57.84
N ALA A 2 -54.55 -48.07 -56.82
CA ALA A 2 -55.16 -49.33 -56.33
C ALA A 2 -54.14 -50.13 -55.50
N SER A 3 -54.36 -50.52 -54.25
CA SER A 3 -55.46 -50.33 -53.26
C SER A 3 -54.77 -50.32 -51.87
N ASP A 4 -55.25 -49.70 -50.79
CA ASP A 4 -56.52 -49.94 -50.11
C ASP A 4 -56.84 -48.84 -49.06
N ALA A 5 -58.06 -48.88 -48.54
CA ALA A 5 -58.82 -47.82 -47.89
C ALA A 5 -58.55 -47.51 -46.39
N ARG A 6 -59.08 -46.34 -45.97
CA ARG A 6 -59.21 -45.69 -44.63
C ARG A 6 -60.09 -46.49 -43.62
N PRO A 7 -60.38 -46.08 -42.33
CA PRO A 7 -60.21 -44.76 -41.64
C PRO A 7 -59.88 -44.72 -40.11
N ASP A 8 -59.81 -43.48 -39.58
CA ASP A 8 -60.07 -42.91 -38.22
C ASP A 8 -59.11 -43.03 -37.00
N THR A 9 -59.01 -41.91 -36.26
CA THR A 9 -58.17 -41.52 -35.08
C THR A 9 -58.66 -42.02 -33.71
N PRO A 10 -57.83 -42.08 -32.62
CA PRO A 10 -57.73 -40.94 -31.67
C PRO A 10 -56.38 -40.80 -30.89
N GLY A 11 -56.16 -39.61 -30.29
CA GLY A 11 -55.43 -39.50 -29.00
C GLY A 11 -54.21 -38.57 -28.94
N SER A 12 -54.38 -37.41 -28.30
CA SER A 12 -53.35 -36.44 -27.89
C SER A 12 -52.49 -36.93 -26.71
N VAL A 13 -51.16 -36.73 -26.77
CA VAL A 13 -50.31 -36.59 -25.57
C VAL A 13 -49.33 -35.43 -25.78
N SER A 14 -49.34 -34.51 -24.82
CA SER A 14 -48.52 -33.30 -24.71
C SER A 14 -47.05 -33.60 -24.46
N SER A 15 -46.15 -32.92 -25.17
CA SER A 15 -44.74 -32.76 -24.77
C SER A 15 -44.31 -31.28 -24.88
N SER A 16 -44.83 -30.45 -23.98
CA SER A 16 -44.28 -29.13 -23.68
C SER A 16 -43.63 -29.16 -22.31
N SER A 17 -42.33 -29.45 -22.21
CA SER A 17 -41.56 -29.17 -20.98
C SER A 17 -40.03 -29.25 -21.07
N THR A 18 -39.41 -29.65 -22.18
CA THR A 18 -37.95 -29.89 -22.19
C THR A 18 -37.06 -28.78 -22.77
N ALA A 19 -37.62 -27.76 -23.43
CA ALA A 19 -36.83 -26.64 -23.97
C ALA A 19 -36.72 -25.43 -23.01
N ALA A 20 -37.60 -25.32 -22.01
CA ALA A 20 -37.60 -24.20 -21.06
C ALA A 20 -36.72 -24.44 -19.81
N SER A 21 -36.28 -25.67 -19.55
CA SER A 21 -35.50 -26.03 -18.35
C SER A 21 -33.99 -25.83 -18.52
N ALA A 22 -33.46 -25.79 -19.74
CA ALA A 22 -32.03 -25.59 -20.00
C ALA A 22 -31.58 -24.10 -19.93
N SER A 23 -32.46 -23.14 -20.22
CA SER A 23 -32.18 -21.70 -20.09
C SER A 23 -32.37 -21.16 -18.67
N ALA A 24 -33.24 -21.80 -17.89
CA ALA A 24 -33.49 -21.44 -16.49
C ALA A 24 -32.35 -21.90 -15.56
N SER A 25 -31.69 -23.02 -15.85
CA SER A 25 -30.59 -23.56 -15.04
C SER A 25 -29.26 -22.82 -15.26
N SER A 26 -28.97 -22.38 -16.48
CA SER A 26 -27.78 -21.57 -16.82
C SER A 26 -27.89 -20.12 -16.33
N SER A 27 -29.09 -19.53 -16.36
CA SER A 27 -29.34 -18.21 -15.75
C SER A 27 -29.26 -18.25 -14.22
N HIS A 28 -29.71 -19.34 -13.59
CA HIS A 28 -29.52 -19.57 -12.15
C HIS A 28 -28.04 -19.79 -11.77
N SER A 29 -27.26 -20.54 -12.57
CA SER A 29 -25.84 -20.75 -12.30
C SER A 29 -25.01 -19.48 -12.53
N TRP A 30 -25.35 -18.66 -13.53
CA TRP A 30 -24.72 -17.37 -13.80
C TRP A 30 -25.02 -16.32 -12.72
N THR A 31 -26.28 -16.20 -12.30
CA THR A 31 -26.66 -15.28 -11.21
C THR A 31 -26.08 -15.71 -9.86
N SER A 32 -25.98 -17.02 -9.60
CA SER A 32 -25.27 -17.57 -8.43
C SER A 32 -23.77 -17.27 -8.50
N PHE A 33 -23.15 -17.41 -9.67
CA PHE A 33 -21.74 -17.08 -9.88
C PHE A 33 -21.47 -15.58 -9.70
N LEU A 34 -22.29 -14.70 -10.29
CA LEU A 34 -22.19 -13.24 -10.09
C LEU A 34 -22.38 -12.85 -8.62
N LYS A 35 -23.31 -13.48 -7.89
CA LYS A 35 -23.45 -13.29 -6.44
C LYS A 35 -22.22 -13.76 -5.67
N SER A 36 -21.64 -14.91 -6.05
CA SER A 36 -20.40 -15.41 -5.43
C SER A 36 -19.22 -14.46 -5.64
N ILE A 37 -19.07 -13.92 -6.86
CA ILE A 37 -18.09 -12.90 -7.24
C ILE A 37 -18.29 -11.60 -6.45
N ALA A 38 -19.53 -11.11 -6.34
CA ALA A 38 -19.86 -9.88 -5.62
C ALA A 38 -19.62 -9.99 -4.10
N SER A 39 -19.59 -11.21 -3.55
CA SER A 39 -19.31 -11.50 -2.15
C SER A 39 -17.85 -11.91 -1.87
N PHE A 40 -17.02 -12.04 -2.90
CA PHE A 40 -15.66 -12.57 -2.78
C PHE A 40 -14.64 -11.43 -2.58
N ASN A 41 -13.99 -11.41 -1.41
CA ASN A 41 -13.00 -10.39 -1.03
C ASN A 41 -11.52 -10.85 -1.22
N GLY A 42 -11.27 -11.88 -2.04
CA GLY A 42 -9.93 -12.45 -2.30
C GLY A 42 -9.42 -12.27 -3.74
N ASP A 43 -8.25 -12.82 -4.07
CA ASP A 43 -7.72 -12.83 -5.46
C ASP A 43 -8.50 -13.82 -6.34
N LEU A 44 -9.07 -13.34 -7.45
CA LEU A 44 -9.91 -14.12 -8.37
C LEU A 44 -9.16 -15.32 -8.98
N SER A 45 -7.81 -15.28 -9.01
CA SER A 45 -6.97 -16.40 -9.47
C SER A 45 -7.23 -17.69 -8.66
N SER A 46 -7.63 -17.55 -7.40
CA SER A 46 -7.94 -18.64 -6.46
C SER A 46 -9.39 -19.14 -6.53
N LEU A 47 -10.27 -18.45 -7.26
CA LEU A 47 -11.67 -18.86 -7.43
C LEU A 47 -11.78 -19.84 -8.61
N THR A 48 -12.20 -21.08 -8.33
CA THR A 48 -12.50 -22.05 -9.38
C THR A 48 -13.68 -21.57 -10.20
N ALA A 49 -13.40 -21.16 -11.43
CA ALA A 49 -14.40 -20.78 -12.41
C ALA A 49 -15.39 -21.93 -12.62
N PRO A 50 -16.72 -21.67 -12.63
CA PRO A 50 -17.69 -22.70 -12.94
C PRO A 50 -17.35 -23.42 -14.26
N PRO A 51 -17.48 -24.74 -14.32
CA PRO A 51 -17.10 -25.51 -15.50
C PRO A 51 -17.66 -25.01 -16.84
N PHE A 52 -18.83 -24.37 -16.86
CA PHE A 52 -19.45 -23.82 -18.08
C PHE A 52 -18.73 -22.59 -18.67
N ILE A 53 -17.93 -21.87 -17.87
CA ILE A 53 -17.17 -20.68 -18.29
C ILE A 53 -15.70 -20.97 -18.62
N LEU A 54 -15.27 -22.24 -18.59
CA LEU A 54 -13.89 -22.64 -18.88
C LEU A 54 -13.66 -22.90 -20.38
N SER A 55 -12.52 -22.43 -20.87
CA SER A 55 -11.98 -22.76 -22.19
C SER A 55 -11.15 -24.06 -22.09
N PRO A 56 -11.14 -24.92 -23.11
CA PRO A 56 -10.26 -26.10 -23.15
C PRO A 56 -8.78 -25.78 -23.40
N THR A 57 -8.43 -24.50 -23.54
CA THR A 57 -7.07 -24.02 -23.87
C THR A 57 -6.40 -23.45 -22.63
N SER A 58 -5.13 -23.80 -22.41
CA SER A 58 -4.31 -23.24 -21.33
C SER A 58 -3.79 -21.84 -21.67
N LEU A 59 -3.58 -21.01 -20.65
CA LEU A 59 -2.99 -19.68 -20.83
C LEU A 59 -1.58 -19.75 -21.43
N VAL A 60 -0.82 -20.84 -21.19
CA VAL A 60 0.52 -21.01 -21.75
C VAL A 60 0.50 -21.08 -23.28
N GLU A 61 -0.62 -21.49 -23.88
CA GLU A 61 -0.78 -21.56 -25.34
C GLU A 61 -0.97 -20.19 -25.98
N TYR A 62 -1.24 -19.12 -25.21
CA TYR A 62 -1.58 -17.80 -25.76
C TYR A 62 -0.39 -17.06 -26.37
N SER A 63 0.83 -17.51 -26.09
CA SER A 63 2.04 -17.02 -26.75
C SER A 63 2.00 -17.24 -28.27
N GLN A 64 1.17 -18.15 -28.78
CA GLN A 64 1.02 -18.36 -30.23
C GLN A 64 0.50 -17.13 -30.98
N TYR A 65 -0.29 -16.27 -30.35
CA TYR A 65 -0.90 -15.13 -31.05
C TYR A 65 0.11 -14.06 -31.49
N TRP A 66 1.33 -14.08 -30.95
CA TRP A 66 2.38 -13.15 -31.34
C TRP A 66 2.88 -13.33 -32.78
N ALA A 67 2.77 -14.54 -33.34
CA ALA A 67 3.30 -14.86 -34.67
C ALA A 67 2.32 -15.65 -35.54
N GLU A 68 1.01 -15.54 -35.28
CA GLU A 68 -0.03 -16.10 -36.15
C GLU A 68 -0.12 -15.39 -37.53
N HIS A 69 0.55 -14.25 -37.68
CA HIS A 69 0.82 -13.59 -38.95
C HIS A 69 2.34 -13.55 -39.20
N PRO A 70 2.96 -14.67 -39.63
CA PRO A 70 4.42 -14.73 -39.85
C PRO A 70 4.90 -13.72 -40.89
N ASP A 71 4.06 -13.37 -41.86
CA ASP A 71 4.31 -12.34 -42.87
C ASP A 71 4.47 -10.95 -42.27
N LEU A 72 3.58 -10.56 -41.35
CA LEU A 72 3.67 -9.29 -40.63
C LEU A 72 4.81 -9.30 -39.61
N PHE A 73 5.07 -10.45 -38.98
CA PHE A 73 6.14 -10.62 -37.99
C PHE A 73 7.54 -10.34 -38.58
N VAL A 74 7.82 -10.87 -39.78
CA VAL A 74 9.13 -10.68 -40.44
C VAL A 74 9.20 -9.43 -41.34
N ALA A 75 8.05 -8.82 -41.67
CA ALA A 75 7.99 -7.70 -42.61
C ALA A 75 8.92 -6.52 -42.27
N PRO A 76 9.07 -6.07 -41.01
CA PRO A 76 9.95 -4.95 -40.70
C PRO A 76 11.43 -5.24 -41.05
N ASN A 77 11.89 -6.49 -40.91
CA ASN A 77 13.25 -6.87 -41.25
C ASN A 77 13.56 -6.76 -42.76
N LYS A 78 12.53 -6.88 -43.60
CA LYS A 78 12.65 -6.74 -45.06
C LYS A 78 12.75 -5.28 -45.52
N LEU A 79 12.49 -4.31 -44.64
CA LEU A 79 12.54 -2.88 -44.96
C LEU A 79 13.96 -2.36 -44.74
N THR A 80 14.88 -2.73 -45.63
CA THR A 80 16.29 -2.33 -45.58
C THR A 80 16.57 -1.08 -46.41
N VAL A 81 17.69 -0.43 -46.10
CA VAL A 81 18.21 0.73 -46.83
C VAL A 81 19.73 0.54 -46.95
N PRO A 82 20.38 0.85 -48.09
CA PRO A 82 21.83 0.74 -48.23
C PRO A 82 22.58 1.55 -47.17
N GLU A 83 23.69 1.03 -46.65
CA GLU A 83 24.48 1.67 -45.56
C GLU A 83 24.91 3.11 -45.91
N ASP A 84 25.20 3.39 -47.18
CA ASP A 84 25.65 4.71 -47.66
C ASP A 84 24.49 5.66 -48.04
N SER A 85 23.25 5.33 -47.69
CA SER A 85 22.10 6.17 -48.03
C SER A 85 22.09 7.48 -47.24
N GLU A 86 21.56 8.53 -47.85
CA GLU A 86 21.43 9.83 -47.18
C GLU A 86 20.62 9.70 -45.87
N PRO A 87 20.98 10.45 -44.81
CA PRO A 87 20.31 10.36 -43.51
C PRO A 87 18.78 10.51 -43.56
N ALA A 88 18.27 11.33 -44.48
CA ALA A 88 16.83 11.51 -44.67
C ALA A 88 16.13 10.25 -45.22
N ILE A 89 16.82 9.48 -46.06
CA ILE A 89 16.31 8.21 -46.60
C ILE A 89 16.33 7.14 -45.51
N VAL A 90 17.42 7.07 -44.74
CA VAL A 90 17.53 6.17 -43.58
C VAL A 90 16.42 6.45 -42.59
N ASP A 91 16.22 7.71 -42.24
CA ASP A 91 15.20 8.14 -41.30
C ASP A 91 13.77 7.83 -41.79
N ALA A 92 13.48 8.07 -43.07
CA ALA A 92 12.20 7.68 -43.68
C ALA A 92 11.99 6.15 -43.66
N MET A 93 13.06 5.36 -43.80
CA MET A 93 12.99 3.91 -43.68
C MET A 93 12.74 3.47 -42.24
N ASN A 94 13.39 4.08 -41.26
CA ASN A 94 13.17 3.82 -39.83
C ASN A 94 11.69 4.09 -39.45
N LEU A 95 11.11 5.19 -39.95
CA LEU A 95 9.68 5.46 -39.77
C LEU A 95 8.80 4.38 -40.40
N LYS A 96 9.13 3.90 -41.62
CA LYS A 96 8.41 2.79 -42.26
C LYS A 96 8.49 1.50 -41.43
N ARG A 97 9.66 1.21 -40.84
CA ARG A 97 9.83 0.08 -39.91
C ARG A 97 9.00 0.22 -38.66
N ALA A 98 9.00 1.39 -38.00
CA ALA A 98 8.16 1.66 -36.84
C ALA A 98 6.65 1.49 -37.14
N ILE A 99 6.20 1.93 -38.33
CA ILE A 99 4.83 1.70 -38.82
C ILE A 99 4.55 0.20 -39.01
N ALA A 100 5.50 -0.54 -39.57
CA ALA A 100 5.36 -1.99 -39.80
C ALA A 100 5.32 -2.79 -38.48
N VAL A 101 6.17 -2.46 -37.50
CA VAL A 101 6.15 -3.06 -36.15
C VAL A 101 4.83 -2.74 -35.45
N THR A 102 4.34 -1.50 -35.55
CA THR A 102 3.01 -1.14 -35.02
C THR A 102 1.91 -1.95 -35.69
N ARG A 103 1.99 -2.19 -37.02
CA ARG A 103 0.99 -2.98 -37.76
C ARG A 103 0.98 -4.43 -37.29
N TRP A 104 2.16 -5.04 -37.17
CA TRP A 104 2.29 -6.39 -36.63
C TRP A 104 1.72 -6.49 -35.22
N PHE A 105 2.08 -5.58 -34.30
CA PHE A 105 1.56 -5.61 -32.93
C PHE A 105 0.03 -5.47 -32.89
N ILE A 106 -0.56 -4.57 -33.68
CA ILE A 106 -2.03 -4.45 -33.75
C ILE A 106 -2.68 -5.74 -34.28
N SER A 107 -2.02 -6.45 -35.21
CA SER A 107 -2.54 -7.70 -35.77
C SER A 107 -2.64 -8.83 -34.75
N THR A 108 -1.85 -8.82 -33.67
CA THR A 108 -1.91 -9.87 -32.64
C THR A 108 -3.12 -9.71 -31.70
N LEU A 109 -3.67 -8.49 -31.58
CA LEU A 109 -4.65 -8.16 -30.54
C LEU A 109 -6.00 -8.85 -30.75
N LYS A 110 -6.43 -9.09 -32.00
CA LYS A 110 -7.73 -9.72 -32.27
C LYS A 110 -7.77 -11.15 -31.72
N SER A 111 -6.87 -12.03 -32.14
CA SER A 111 -6.90 -13.42 -31.65
C SER A 111 -6.50 -13.52 -30.18
N GLN A 112 -5.66 -12.60 -29.71
CA GLN A 112 -5.27 -12.55 -28.31
C GLN A 112 -6.41 -12.10 -27.39
N TYR A 113 -7.35 -11.24 -27.82
CA TYR A 113 -8.33 -10.62 -26.92
C TYR A 113 -9.81 -10.64 -27.38
N CYS A 114 -10.13 -10.90 -28.65
CA CYS A 114 -11.52 -11.10 -29.10
C CYS A 114 -11.97 -12.56 -28.90
N SER A 115 -13.30 -12.74 -28.82
CA SER A 115 -13.98 -14.01 -28.50
C SER A 115 -13.25 -15.22 -29.06
N ARG A 116 -12.54 -15.91 -28.18
CA ARG A 116 -11.59 -17.00 -28.52
C ARG A 116 -12.29 -18.31 -28.90
N ASN A 117 -13.60 -18.24 -29.13
CA ASN A 117 -14.44 -19.33 -29.61
C ASN A 117 -15.74 -18.78 -30.24
N GLU A 118 -15.66 -18.35 -31.50
CA GLU A 118 -16.80 -17.83 -32.26
C GLU A 118 -17.99 -18.83 -32.32
N SER A 119 -17.71 -20.14 -32.22
CA SER A 119 -18.74 -21.19 -32.21
C SER A 119 -19.53 -21.30 -30.89
N MET A 120 -18.97 -20.81 -29.78
CA MET A 120 -19.60 -20.87 -28.45
C MET A 120 -20.13 -19.52 -27.93
N GLY A 121 -19.96 -18.42 -28.69
CA GLY A 121 -20.70 -17.17 -28.51
C GLY A 121 -20.41 -16.32 -27.26
N SER A 122 -19.47 -16.73 -26.39
CA SER A 122 -19.08 -15.99 -25.17
C SER A 122 -17.61 -16.20 -24.80
N GLU A 123 -16.95 -15.19 -24.23
CA GLU A 123 -15.57 -15.31 -23.72
C GLU A 123 -15.49 -16.32 -22.56
N LYS A 124 -14.55 -17.28 -22.65
CA LYS A 124 -14.34 -18.31 -21.63
C LYS A 124 -12.96 -18.17 -20.99
N LYS A 125 -12.88 -18.37 -19.67
CA LYS A 125 -11.63 -18.31 -18.91
C LYS A 125 -10.70 -19.47 -19.34
N PRO A 126 -9.44 -19.22 -19.75
CA PRO A 126 -8.48 -20.28 -20.02
C PRO A 126 -8.18 -21.16 -18.80
N LEU A 127 -7.63 -22.34 -19.04
CA LEU A 127 -7.07 -23.17 -17.98
C LEU A 127 -5.87 -22.45 -17.36
N ASN A 128 -5.79 -22.45 -16.03
CA ASN A 128 -4.66 -21.88 -15.31
C ASN A 128 -3.46 -22.82 -15.45
N PRO A 129 -2.35 -22.39 -16.04
CA PRO A 129 -1.20 -23.25 -16.24
C PRO A 129 -0.52 -23.60 -14.91
N PHE A 130 0.08 -24.79 -14.86
CA PHE A 130 0.91 -25.21 -13.72
C PHE A 130 2.40 -24.95 -13.98
N LEU A 131 3.20 -24.85 -12.92
CA LEU A 131 4.63 -24.56 -13.02
C LEU A 131 5.35 -25.63 -13.86
N GLY A 132 6.08 -25.18 -14.88
CA GLY A 132 6.77 -26.06 -15.82
C GLY A 132 5.94 -26.58 -16.99
N GLU A 133 4.65 -26.21 -17.08
CA GLU A 133 3.85 -26.47 -18.28
C GLU A 133 4.49 -25.78 -19.49
N VAL A 134 4.59 -26.50 -20.61
CA VAL A 134 5.22 -26.00 -21.84
C VAL A 134 4.27 -26.05 -23.03
N PHE A 135 4.45 -25.12 -23.96
CA PHE A 135 3.79 -25.16 -25.26
C PHE A 135 4.78 -24.83 -26.35
N VAL A 136 4.92 -25.75 -27.31
CA VAL A 136 5.91 -25.71 -28.38
C VAL A 136 5.25 -26.05 -29.69
N GLY A 137 5.62 -25.31 -30.73
CA GLY A 137 5.17 -25.60 -32.09
C GLY A 137 5.88 -24.74 -33.10
N LYS A 138 5.43 -24.82 -34.34
CA LYS A 138 5.97 -24.02 -35.43
C LYS A 138 4.92 -23.60 -36.44
N TRP A 139 5.15 -22.45 -37.08
CA TRP A 139 4.52 -22.07 -38.32
C TRP A 139 5.48 -22.36 -39.46
N GLU A 140 5.00 -23.10 -40.45
CA GLU A 140 5.76 -23.39 -41.67
C GLU A 140 5.24 -22.52 -42.80
N ASN A 141 6.16 -21.84 -43.48
CA ASN A 141 5.87 -21.07 -44.68
C ASN A 141 7.00 -21.28 -45.69
N GLU A 142 6.66 -21.63 -46.93
CA GLU A 142 7.67 -21.91 -47.97
C GLU A 142 8.58 -20.69 -48.25
N GLU A 143 7.99 -19.49 -48.28
CA GLU A 143 8.71 -18.24 -48.56
C GLU A 143 9.46 -17.73 -47.32
N LEU A 144 8.79 -17.73 -46.15
CA LEU A 144 9.31 -17.11 -44.93
C LEU A 144 10.12 -18.08 -44.05
N GLY A 145 10.15 -19.36 -44.38
CA GLY A 145 10.81 -20.37 -43.56
C GLY A 145 10.01 -20.75 -42.31
N GLU A 146 10.69 -21.47 -41.42
CA GLU A 146 10.12 -21.92 -40.15
C GLU A 146 10.14 -20.79 -39.11
N THR A 147 9.01 -20.59 -38.43
CA THR A 147 8.91 -19.75 -37.23
C THR A 147 8.55 -20.66 -36.05
N THR A 148 9.41 -20.73 -35.04
CA THR A 148 9.27 -21.68 -33.91
C THR A 148 8.87 -20.95 -32.65
N LEU A 149 7.92 -21.50 -31.89
CA LEU A 149 7.50 -21.00 -30.59
C LEU A 149 7.97 -21.94 -29.48
N LEU A 150 8.57 -21.37 -28.44
CA LEU A 150 8.80 -21.98 -27.14
C LEU A 150 8.06 -21.17 -26.08
N SER A 151 7.25 -21.83 -25.26
CA SER A 151 6.55 -21.19 -24.15
C SER A 151 6.61 -22.06 -22.91
N GLU A 152 6.84 -21.44 -21.76
CA GLU A 152 6.94 -22.14 -20.47
C GLU A 152 6.26 -21.33 -19.36
N GLN A 153 5.53 -22.00 -18.48
CA GLN A 153 5.06 -21.41 -17.24
C GLN A 153 6.21 -21.39 -16.23
N VAL A 154 6.83 -20.23 -16.04
CA VAL A 154 8.06 -20.06 -15.24
C VAL A 154 7.80 -19.68 -13.78
N SER A 155 6.57 -19.25 -13.45
CA SER A 155 6.16 -18.95 -12.07
C SER A 155 4.68 -19.28 -11.85
N HIS A 156 4.32 -19.80 -10.66
CA HIS A 156 2.93 -20.11 -10.31
C HIS A 156 2.24 -19.00 -9.50
N HIS A 157 3.00 -18.30 -8.64
CA HIS A 157 2.50 -17.20 -7.82
C HIS A 157 3.56 -16.06 -7.79
N PRO A 158 3.41 -15.00 -8.61
CA PRO A 158 2.31 -14.79 -9.55
C PRO A 158 2.42 -15.78 -10.71
N PRO A 159 1.32 -16.06 -11.43
CA PRO A 159 1.42 -16.80 -12.67
C PRO A 159 2.20 -15.98 -13.71
N VAL A 160 3.29 -16.53 -14.23
CA VAL A 160 4.09 -15.93 -15.32
C VAL A 160 4.38 -16.98 -16.38
N THR A 161 4.02 -16.66 -17.62
CA THR A 161 4.38 -17.42 -18.82
C THR A 161 5.48 -16.67 -19.56
N ALA A 162 6.64 -17.30 -19.74
CA ALA A 162 7.70 -16.82 -20.61
C ALA A 162 7.57 -17.45 -22.00
N TYR A 163 8.01 -16.72 -23.03
CA TYR A 163 7.98 -17.19 -24.41
C TYR A 163 9.17 -16.65 -25.22
N ALA A 164 9.55 -17.43 -26.22
CA ALA A 164 10.51 -17.10 -27.26
C ALA A 164 9.96 -17.56 -28.61
N ILE A 165 9.97 -16.68 -29.61
CA ILE A 165 9.56 -16.97 -30.98
C ILE A 165 10.70 -16.57 -31.91
N GLU A 166 11.17 -17.53 -32.70
CA GLU A 166 12.30 -17.33 -33.60
C GLU A 166 11.89 -17.65 -35.04
N ASN A 167 12.23 -16.76 -35.98
CA ASN A 167 12.30 -17.09 -37.40
C ASN A 167 13.76 -17.04 -37.83
N ALA A 168 14.42 -18.20 -37.82
CA ALA A 168 15.84 -18.31 -38.12
C ALA A 168 16.19 -17.89 -39.56
N LYS A 169 15.28 -18.13 -40.53
CA LYS A 169 15.52 -17.77 -41.94
C LYS A 169 15.63 -16.25 -42.15
N ASN A 170 14.85 -15.48 -41.40
CA ASN A 170 14.82 -14.02 -41.50
C ASN A 170 15.49 -13.35 -40.29
N ASN A 171 16.27 -14.08 -39.48
CA ASN A 171 17.01 -13.55 -38.33
C ASN A 171 16.16 -12.67 -37.38
N VAL A 172 14.91 -13.06 -37.15
CA VAL A 172 13.96 -12.35 -36.26
C VAL A 172 13.76 -13.15 -34.98
N MET A 173 13.87 -12.48 -33.84
CA MET A 173 13.62 -13.07 -32.52
C MET A 173 12.65 -12.21 -31.72
N LEU A 174 11.68 -12.83 -31.07
CA LEU A 174 10.80 -12.19 -30.11
C LEU A 174 10.89 -12.95 -28.79
N GLN A 175 11.16 -12.25 -27.71
CA GLN A 175 11.25 -12.82 -26.38
C GLN A 175 10.49 -11.97 -25.37
N GLY A 176 9.92 -12.60 -24.34
CA GLY A 176 9.21 -11.87 -23.32
C GLY A 176 8.50 -12.75 -22.33
N TYR A 177 7.69 -12.12 -21.48
CA TYR A 177 6.81 -12.82 -20.57
C TYR A 177 5.51 -12.07 -20.36
N ASN A 178 4.48 -12.80 -19.94
CA ASN A 178 3.20 -12.26 -19.53
C ASN A 178 2.84 -12.80 -18.15
N GLY A 179 2.54 -11.89 -17.22
CA GLY A 179 1.91 -12.20 -15.94
C GLY A 179 0.57 -11.47 -15.81
N ILE A 180 -0.38 -12.07 -15.10
CA ILE A 180 -1.71 -11.46 -14.89
C ILE A 180 -2.09 -11.43 -13.41
N THR A 181 -2.70 -10.32 -12.98
CA THR A 181 -3.46 -10.25 -11.72
C THR A 181 -4.82 -9.61 -11.97
N SER A 182 -5.84 -10.01 -11.21
CA SER A 182 -7.23 -9.57 -11.43
C SER A 182 -7.84 -8.93 -10.19
N LYS A 183 -8.56 -7.84 -10.35
CA LYS A 183 -9.37 -7.17 -9.31
C LYS A 183 -10.82 -7.07 -9.77
N ILE A 184 -11.75 -7.42 -8.89
CA ILE A 184 -13.18 -7.41 -9.20
C ILE A 184 -13.81 -6.10 -8.74
N SER A 185 -14.71 -5.54 -9.54
CA SER A 185 -15.71 -4.54 -9.12
C SER A 185 -17.12 -5.11 -9.27
N ALA A 186 -18.15 -4.40 -8.79
CA ALA A 186 -19.53 -4.88 -8.88
C ALA A 186 -20.05 -5.07 -10.33
N THR A 187 -19.40 -4.48 -11.35
CA THR A 187 -19.88 -4.50 -12.75
C THR A 187 -18.82 -4.89 -13.79
N SER A 188 -17.54 -4.92 -13.42
CA SER A 188 -16.42 -5.27 -14.30
C SER A 188 -15.33 -6.07 -13.57
N ILE A 189 -14.58 -6.88 -14.32
CA ILE A 189 -13.35 -7.52 -13.82
C ILE A 189 -12.18 -6.80 -14.49
N ASN A 190 -11.38 -6.10 -13.69
CA ASN A 190 -10.18 -5.39 -14.17
C ASN A 190 -8.98 -6.33 -14.09
N ILE A 191 -8.25 -6.50 -15.20
CA ILE A 191 -7.10 -7.39 -15.30
C ILE A 191 -5.86 -6.55 -15.57
N LYS A 192 -4.90 -6.65 -14.66
CA LYS A 192 -3.57 -6.05 -14.80
C LYS A 192 -2.64 -7.06 -15.46
N GLN A 193 -2.00 -6.63 -16.55
CA GLN A 193 -0.93 -7.38 -17.20
C GLN A 193 0.44 -6.89 -16.73
N TYR A 194 1.37 -7.80 -16.56
CA TYR A 194 2.77 -7.62 -16.16
C TYR A 194 3.66 -8.22 -17.25
N GLY A 195 4.85 -7.65 -17.42
CA GLY A 195 5.81 -8.10 -18.44
C GLY A 195 5.85 -7.23 -19.70
N HIS A 196 6.58 -7.70 -20.69
CA HIS A 196 6.90 -6.99 -21.93
C HIS A 196 7.31 -7.99 -23.01
N ALA A 197 7.50 -7.49 -24.23
CA ALA A 197 8.16 -8.22 -25.31
C ALA A 197 9.35 -7.40 -25.86
N LEU A 198 10.42 -8.07 -26.22
CA LEU A 198 11.57 -7.56 -26.96
C LEU A 198 11.60 -8.24 -28.31
N LEU A 199 11.47 -7.44 -29.36
CA LEU A 199 11.53 -7.87 -30.75
C LEU A 199 12.83 -7.39 -31.38
N ASP A 200 13.66 -8.36 -31.78
CA ASP A 200 14.99 -8.14 -32.31
C ASP A 200 15.04 -8.50 -33.80
N PHE A 201 15.51 -7.55 -34.60
CA PHE A 201 15.78 -7.71 -36.02
C PHE A 201 17.30 -7.69 -36.22
N ASN A 202 17.93 -8.86 -36.18
CA ASN A 202 19.39 -8.97 -36.11
C ASN A 202 20.08 -8.46 -37.38
N ASP A 203 19.47 -8.60 -38.55
CA ASP A 203 20.02 -8.05 -39.80
C ASP A 203 20.08 -6.52 -39.79
N LEU A 204 19.15 -5.89 -39.07
CA LEU A 204 19.07 -4.43 -38.93
C LEU A 204 19.82 -3.91 -37.70
N LYS A 205 20.17 -4.79 -36.75
CA LYS A 205 20.65 -4.43 -35.41
C LYS A 205 19.68 -3.47 -34.70
N GLU A 206 18.39 -3.71 -34.87
CA GLU A 206 17.31 -2.94 -34.26
C GLU A 206 16.50 -3.79 -33.29
N SER A 207 16.22 -3.22 -32.11
CA SER A 207 15.49 -3.87 -31.03
C SER A 207 14.28 -3.00 -30.66
N TYR A 208 13.14 -3.63 -30.39
CA TYR A 208 11.88 -2.95 -30.09
C TYR A 208 11.29 -3.49 -28.79
N LEU A 209 11.16 -2.62 -27.78
CA LEU A 209 10.47 -2.90 -26.52
C LEU A 209 8.99 -2.61 -26.65
N ILE A 210 8.14 -3.59 -26.35
CA ILE A 210 6.68 -3.51 -26.47
C ILE A 210 6.02 -3.80 -25.11
N THR A 211 5.12 -2.91 -24.68
CA THR A 211 4.36 -3.09 -23.43
C THR A 211 2.97 -3.64 -23.69
N LEU A 212 2.53 -4.57 -22.83
CA LEU A 212 1.24 -5.25 -22.93
C LEU A 212 0.07 -4.31 -22.60
N PRO A 213 -1.08 -4.42 -23.29
CA PRO A 213 -2.22 -3.55 -23.05
C PRO A 213 -2.95 -3.88 -21.74
N PRO A 214 -3.34 -2.91 -20.91
CA PRO A 214 -4.30 -3.14 -19.82
C PRO A 214 -5.67 -3.57 -20.38
N LEU A 215 -6.42 -4.39 -19.62
CA LEU A 215 -7.72 -4.89 -20.09
C LEU A 215 -8.73 -5.08 -18.95
N HIS A 216 -10.00 -5.04 -19.31
CA HIS A 216 -11.11 -5.38 -18.42
C HIS A 216 -12.16 -6.23 -19.15
N ILE A 217 -13.03 -6.88 -18.39
CA ILE A 217 -14.16 -7.66 -18.91
C ILE A 217 -15.44 -6.84 -18.74
N GLU A 218 -16.09 -6.58 -19.87
CA GLU A 218 -17.40 -5.91 -19.98
C GLU A 218 -18.53 -6.91 -20.23
N GLY A 219 -19.78 -6.47 -20.12
CA GLY A 219 -20.94 -7.28 -20.54
C GLY A 219 -21.37 -8.38 -19.57
N LEU A 220 -20.88 -8.34 -18.32
CA LEU A 220 -21.26 -9.26 -17.24
C LEU A 220 -22.77 -9.16 -16.89
N ILE A 221 -23.32 -7.93 -16.91
CA ILE A 221 -24.76 -7.66 -16.66
C ILE A 221 -25.62 -8.20 -17.81
N THR A 222 -25.15 -8.06 -19.05
CA THR A 222 -25.87 -8.55 -20.24
C THR A 222 -25.66 -10.04 -20.50
N ALA A 223 -24.99 -10.75 -19.58
CA ALA A 223 -24.62 -12.18 -19.70
C ALA A 223 -23.90 -12.53 -21.01
N ALA A 224 -23.15 -11.57 -21.57
CA ALA A 224 -22.39 -11.71 -22.80
C ALA A 224 -20.99 -11.09 -22.58
N PRO A 225 -20.14 -11.72 -21.77
CA PRO A 225 -18.84 -11.18 -21.41
C PRO A 225 -17.94 -11.04 -22.65
N PHE A 226 -17.26 -9.89 -22.76
CA PHE A 226 -16.25 -9.65 -23.78
C PHE A 226 -15.08 -8.84 -23.19
N VAL A 227 -13.88 -9.04 -23.73
CA VAL A 227 -12.69 -8.28 -23.33
C VAL A 227 -12.67 -6.94 -24.05
N GLU A 228 -12.26 -5.91 -23.32
CA GLU A 228 -11.97 -4.60 -23.86
C GLU A 228 -10.59 -4.14 -23.35
N LEU A 229 -9.81 -3.51 -24.24
CA LEU A 229 -8.51 -2.94 -23.89
C LEU A 229 -8.70 -1.49 -23.44
N GLU A 230 -7.95 -1.07 -22.42
CA GLU A 230 -7.99 0.29 -21.90
C GLU A 230 -6.59 0.82 -21.56
N GLY A 231 -6.46 2.13 -21.42
CA GLY A 231 -5.18 2.75 -21.11
C GLY A 231 -4.23 2.82 -22.31
N THR A 232 -2.94 2.58 -22.08
CA THR A 232 -1.89 2.91 -23.05
C THR A 232 -0.81 1.83 -23.11
N SER A 233 -0.41 1.45 -24.33
CA SER A 233 0.80 0.68 -24.62
C SER A 233 1.85 1.56 -25.29
N TYR A 234 3.11 1.15 -25.18
CA TYR A 234 4.25 1.83 -25.78
C TYR A 234 5.07 0.84 -26.63
N ILE A 235 5.64 1.35 -27.72
CA ILE A 235 6.70 0.66 -28.48
C ILE A 235 7.90 1.61 -28.56
N GLN A 236 9.03 1.22 -27.98
CA GLN A 236 10.29 1.97 -28.04
C GLN A 236 11.29 1.23 -28.92
N ALA A 237 11.74 1.87 -29.99
CA ALA A 237 12.75 1.34 -30.89
C ALA A 237 14.16 1.82 -30.48
N SER A 238 15.19 0.99 -30.72
CA SER A 238 16.59 1.34 -30.45
C SER A 238 17.11 2.48 -31.32
N ASN A 239 16.48 2.72 -32.48
CA ASN A 239 16.76 3.86 -33.36
C ASN A 239 16.06 5.17 -32.93
N GLY A 240 15.40 5.18 -31.76
CA GLY A 240 14.81 6.35 -31.11
C GLY A 240 13.29 6.48 -31.28
N TYR A 241 12.70 5.93 -32.34
CA TYR A 241 11.27 6.07 -32.61
C TYR A 241 10.42 5.53 -31.46
N PHE A 242 9.38 6.30 -31.11
CA PHE A 242 8.51 6.00 -29.98
C PHE A 242 7.04 6.01 -30.42
N THR A 243 6.33 4.91 -30.15
CA THR A 243 4.91 4.78 -30.47
C THR A 243 4.09 4.76 -29.20
N VAL A 244 3.07 5.62 -29.12
CA VAL A 244 2.07 5.63 -28.04
C VAL A 244 0.76 5.10 -28.60
N ILE A 245 0.20 4.05 -27.98
CA ILE A 245 -1.03 3.39 -28.41
C ILE A 245 -2.09 3.53 -27.32
N GLU A 246 -3.10 4.35 -27.56
CA GLU A 246 -4.22 4.62 -26.65
C GLU A 246 -5.40 3.70 -27.01
N TYR A 247 -5.92 2.94 -26.04
CA TYR A 247 -7.08 2.07 -26.22
C TYR A 247 -8.35 2.69 -25.63
N SER A 248 -9.48 2.44 -26.28
CA SER A 248 -10.78 2.89 -25.81
C SER A 248 -11.89 1.94 -26.23
N GLY A 249 -12.87 1.75 -25.34
CA GLY A 249 -14.03 0.92 -25.57
C GLY A 249 -15.33 1.69 -25.81
N ARG A 250 -16.45 0.97 -25.74
CA ARG A 250 -17.78 1.56 -25.81
C ARG A 250 -18.09 2.32 -24.50
N GLY A 251 -17.84 3.63 -24.47
CA GLY A 251 -18.26 4.50 -23.36
C GLY A 251 -19.79 4.54 -23.19
N TRP A 252 -20.27 5.14 -22.08
CA TRP A 252 -21.69 5.16 -21.68
C TRP A 252 -22.63 5.91 -22.65
N VAL A 253 -22.10 6.78 -23.53
CA VAL A 253 -22.89 7.67 -24.39
C VAL A 253 -22.65 7.42 -25.89
N SER A 254 -21.41 7.15 -26.31
CA SER A 254 -21.06 6.83 -27.71
C SER A 254 -19.65 6.24 -27.81
N GLY A 255 -19.43 5.30 -28.72
CA GLY A 255 -18.12 4.69 -29.00
C GLY A 255 -18.25 3.37 -29.76
N LYS A 256 -17.21 2.94 -30.47
CA LYS A 256 -17.13 1.59 -31.06
C LYS A 256 -16.32 0.70 -30.13
N LYS A 257 -16.71 -0.57 -30.02
CA LYS A 257 -15.90 -1.57 -29.29
C LYS A 257 -14.52 -1.67 -29.93
N ASN A 258 -13.52 -2.02 -29.13
CA ASN A 258 -12.20 -2.39 -29.59
C ASN A 258 -11.48 -1.27 -30.34
N THR A 259 -11.64 -0.02 -29.91
CA THR A 259 -11.05 1.15 -30.59
C THR A 259 -9.64 1.41 -30.09
N PHE A 260 -8.74 1.82 -30.98
CA PHE A 260 -7.41 2.33 -30.61
C PHE A 260 -7.01 3.55 -31.43
N LYS A 261 -6.06 4.31 -30.90
CA LYS A 261 -5.33 5.37 -31.58
C LYS A 261 -3.84 5.25 -31.28
N ALA A 262 -3.03 5.05 -32.31
CA ALA A 262 -1.58 5.05 -32.18
C ALA A 262 -0.97 6.30 -32.80
N ARG A 263 0.06 6.87 -32.16
CA ARG A 263 0.87 7.97 -32.70
C ARG A 263 2.34 7.59 -32.64
N ILE A 264 3.04 7.80 -33.75
CA ILE A 264 4.47 7.52 -33.87
C ILE A 264 5.22 8.85 -33.85
N TYR A 265 6.20 8.96 -32.96
CA TYR A 265 7.03 10.12 -32.73
C TYR A 265 8.49 9.80 -33.03
N ARG A 266 9.28 10.86 -33.27
CA ARG A 266 10.73 10.75 -33.45
C ARG A 266 11.43 10.18 -32.22
N ASP A 267 10.96 10.54 -31.03
CA ASP A 267 11.47 10.11 -29.73
C ASP A 267 10.40 10.26 -28.65
N SER A 268 10.69 9.74 -27.45
CA SER A 268 9.78 9.80 -26.30
C SER A 268 9.50 11.24 -25.84
N PHE A 269 10.47 12.16 -25.94
CA PHE A 269 10.28 13.56 -25.56
C PHE A 269 9.27 14.28 -26.46
N SER A 270 9.33 14.02 -27.76
CA SER A 270 8.43 14.56 -28.77
C SER A 270 6.99 14.15 -28.53
N SER A 271 6.75 13.00 -27.88
CA SER A 271 5.41 12.50 -27.54
C SER A 271 4.64 13.36 -26.52
N SER A 272 5.32 14.30 -25.85
CA SER A 272 4.70 15.28 -24.94
C SER A 272 3.64 16.16 -25.60
N SER A 273 3.67 16.31 -26.93
CA SER A 273 2.64 17.00 -27.70
C SER A 273 2.19 16.17 -28.88
N LYS A 274 0.87 15.94 -28.99
CA LYS A 274 0.25 15.23 -30.11
C LYS A 274 0.55 15.85 -31.48
N GLU A 275 0.86 17.15 -31.53
CA GLU A 275 1.17 17.86 -32.78
C GLU A 275 2.53 17.45 -33.37
N ASN A 276 3.40 16.83 -32.58
CA ASN A 276 4.69 16.32 -33.03
C ASN A 276 4.59 14.91 -33.63
N ALA A 277 3.38 14.34 -33.71
CA ALA A 277 3.20 13.02 -34.30
C ALA A 277 3.61 13.05 -35.78
N LEU A 278 4.49 12.14 -36.17
CA LEU A 278 4.89 11.96 -37.57
C LEU A 278 3.77 11.28 -38.34
N VAL A 279 3.07 10.36 -37.67
CA VAL A 279 1.99 9.55 -38.19
C VAL A 279 0.98 9.26 -37.08
N THR A 280 -0.30 9.29 -37.43
CA THR A 280 -1.41 8.88 -36.56
C THR A 280 -2.17 7.72 -37.21
N ILE A 281 -2.47 6.68 -36.44
CA ILE A 281 -3.25 5.50 -36.82
C ILE A 281 -4.48 5.43 -35.92
N GLN A 282 -5.66 5.19 -36.47
CA GLN A 282 -6.88 4.99 -35.69
C GLN A 282 -7.81 3.96 -36.31
N GLY A 283 -8.45 3.15 -35.48
CA GLY A 283 -9.53 2.28 -35.91
C GLY A 283 -9.93 1.28 -34.84
N GLN A 284 -10.35 0.10 -35.28
CA GLN A 284 -10.65 -1.01 -34.39
C GLN A 284 -9.55 -2.07 -34.49
N TRP A 285 -8.99 -2.49 -33.36
CA TRP A 285 -7.95 -3.53 -33.34
C TRP A 285 -8.51 -4.92 -33.68
N SER A 286 -9.82 -5.10 -33.61
CA SER A 286 -10.54 -6.30 -34.07
C SER A 286 -11.18 -6.16 -35.45
N GLY A 287 -10.94 -5.05 -36.15
CA GLY A 287 -11.55 -4.76 -37.45
C GLY A 287 -10.64 -3.90 -38.33
N LYS A 288 -11.19 -2.82 -38.90
CA LYS A 288 -10.45 -1.93 -39.81
C LYS A 288 -9.84 -0.74 -39.09
N SER A 289 -8.64 -0.37 -39.50
CA SER A 289 -7.93 0.83 -39.04
C SER A 289 -7.26 1.56 -40.19
N TYR A 290 -7.02 2.85 -39.98
CA TYR A 290 -6.54 3.77 -41.01
C TYR A 290 -5.37 4.60 -40.49
N ILE A 291 -4.51 5.06 -41.38
CA ILE A 291 -3.27 5.79 -41.11
C ILE A 291 -3.26 7.11 -41.90
N ASP A 292 -2.74 8.18 -41.30
CA ASP A 292 -2.49 9.46 -41.96
C ASP A 292 -1.23 10.14 -41.39
N LYS A 293 -0.63 11.06 -42.15
CA LYS A 293 0.56 11.82 -41.74
C LYS A 293 0.17 12.90 -40.71
N GLY A 294 1.08 13.17 -39.78
CA GLY A 294 0.89 14.21 -38.78
C GLY A 294 -0.03 13.78 -37.62
N SER A 295 -0.57 14.77 -36.92
CA SER A 295 -1.48 14.61 -35.77
C SER A 295 -2.95 14.38 -36.13
N SER A 296 -3.29 14.54 -37.41
CA SER A 296 -4.64 14.38 -37.96
C SER A 296 -5.18 12.98 -37.69
N THR A 297 -6.42 12.92 -37.21
CA THR A 297 -7.06 11.63 -36.92
C THR A 297 -7.64 11.01 -38.21
N PRO A 298 -7.11 9.87 -38.69
CA PRO A 298 -7.59 9.25 -39.92
C PRO A 298 -8.98 8.62 -39.73
N THR A 299 -9.75 8.59 -40.80
CA THR A 299 -11.04 7.89 -40.91
C THR A 299 -11.07 7.08 -42.21
N SER A 300 -12.09 6.26 -42.40
CA SER A 300 -12.29 5.55 -43.67
C SER A 300 -12.47 6.45 -44.89
N LYS A 301 -12.67 7.76 -44.69
CA LYS A 301 -12.79 8.76 -45.77
C LYS A 301 -11.52 9.59 -45.96
N THR A 302 -10.67 9.69 -44.94
CA THR A 302 -9.57 10.67 -44.89
C THR A 302 -8.20 10.03 -44.75
N GLY A 303 -8.10 8.77 -44.31
CA GLY A 303 -6.83 8.06 -44.16
C GLY A 303 -6.70 6.86 -45.08
N GLU A 304 -5.47 6.38 -45.25
CA GLU A 304 -5.14 5.15 -45.97
C GLU A 304 -5.49 3.94 -45.08
N LEU A 305 -5.88 2.80 -45.67
CA LEU A 305 -6.11 1.57 -44.91
C LEU A 305 -4.81 1.09 -44.27
N PHE A 306 -4.78 0.99 -42.94
CA PHE A 306 -3.62 0.54 -42.19
C PHE A 306 -3.59 -0.98 -42.00
N TYR A 307 -4.72 -1.53 -41.54
CA TYR A 307 -4.90 -2.96 -41.26
C TYR A 307 -6.40 -3.33 -41.28
N ASP A 308 -6.70 -4.53 -41.76
CA ASP A 308 -8.05 -5.12 -41.80
C ASP A 308 -8.00 -6.54 -41.20
N ALA A 309 -8.45 -6.65 -39.95
CA ALA A 309 -8.39 -7.89 -39.17
C ALA A 309 -9.32 -9.01 -39.67
N ASP A 310 -10.21 -8.71 -40.62
CA ASP A 310 -11.09 -9.70 -41.25
C ASP A 310 -10.53 -10.18 -42.61
N ALA A 311 -9.62 -9.41 -43.22
CA ALA A 311 -9.06 -9.73 -44.53
C ALA A 311 -7.87 -10.70 -44.44
N LEU A 312 -7.07 -10.61 -43.38
CA LEU A 312 -5.90 -11.46 -43.17
C LEU A 312 -6.25 -12.62 -42.25
N LYS A 313 -6.15 -13.86 -42.76
CA LYS A 313 -6.40 -15.06 -41.96
C LYS A 313 -5.18 -15.39 -41.11
N ALA A 314 -5.40 -15.60 -39.82
CA ALA A 314 -4.38 -16.12 -38.92
C ALA A 314 -3.92 -17.51 -39.36
N VAL A 315 -2.62 -17.77 -39.28
CA VAL A 315 -1.99 -19.07 -39.48
C VAL A 315 -1.91 -19.76 -38.13
N HIS A 316 -2.48 -20.95 -38.02
CA HIS A 316 -2.43 -21.71 -36.77
C HIS A 316 -1.08 -22.38 -36.57
N LEU A 317 -0.63 -22.39 -35.32
CA LEU A 317 0.58 -23.06 -34.92
C LEU A 317 0.44 -24.58 -35.09
N THR A 318 1.38 -25.19 -35.81
CA THR A 318 1.49 -26.65 -35.88
C THR A 318 2.17 -27.15 -34.61
N VAL A 319 1.43 -27.95 -33.85
CA VAL A 319 1.88 -28.59 -32.60
C VAL A 319 1.88 -30.10 -32.82
N LYS A 320 2.79 -30.81 -32.14
CA LYS A 320 2.86 -32.26 -32.22
C LYS A 320 1.52 -32.93 -31.87
N PRO A 321 1.19 -34.10 -32.46
CA PRO A 321 0.09 -34.93 -32.00
C PRO A 321 0.17 -35.21 -30.50
N ILE A 322 -0.97 -35.35 -29.82
CA ILE A 322 -1.03 -35.52 -28.36
C ILE A 322 -0.27 -36.77 -27.91
N GLU A 323 -0.26 -37.81 -28.74
CA GLU A 323 0.42 -39.08 -28.50
C GLU A 323 1.95 -38.97 -28.52
N GLU A 324 2.48 -37.94 -29.20
CA GLU A 324 3.91 -37.64 -29.28
C GLU A 324 4.36 -36.59 -28.26
N GLN A 325 3.40 -35.96 -27.57
CA GLN A 325 3.65 -34.96 -26.55
C GLN A 325 4.03 -35.60 -25.20
N LYS A 326 4.95 -34.95 -24.49
CA LYS A 326 5.36 -35.31 -23.13
C LYS A 326 4.35 -34.83 -22.10
N GLU A 327 4.48 -35.34 -20.88
CA GLU A 327 3.58 -35.08 -19.76
C GLU A 327 3.33 -33.59 -19.45
N PHE A 328 4.36 -32.74 -19.58
CA PHE A 328 4.28 -31.30 -19.31
C PHE A 328 3.86 -30.46 -20.54
N GLU A 329 3.70 -31.06 -21.72
CA GLU A 329 3.23 -30.34 -22.90
C GLU A 329 1.71 -30.09 -22.78
N SER A 330 1.31 -28.83 -22.91
CA SER A 330 0.01 -28.30 -22.48
C SER A 330 -1.19 -29.12 -22.95
N ARG A 331 -1.23 -29.50 -24.24
CA ARG A 331 -2.37 -30.24 -24.80
C ARG A 331 -2.46 -31.66 -24.27
N ARG A 332 -1.33 -32.30 -23.96
CA ARG A 332 -1.28 -33.61 -23.31
C ARG A 332 -1.64 -33.53 -21.83
N ALA A 333 -1.08 -32.55 -21.12
CA ALA A 333 -1.34 -32.35 -19.70
C ALA A 333 -2.83 -32.10 -19.42
N TRP A 334 -3.48 -31.30 -20.28
CA TRP A 334 -4.87 -30.91 -20.12
C TRP A 334 -5.86 -31.75 -20.95
N GLU A 335 -5.42 -32.79 -21.66
CA GLU A 335 -6.23 -33.57 -22.62
C GLU A 335 -7.59 -33.97 -22.06
N LYS A 336 -7.60 -34.64 -20.91
CA LYS A 336 -8.83 -35.15 -20.28
C LYS A 336 -9.76 -34.02 -19.82
N VAL A 337 -9.20 -32.94 -19.30
CA VAL A 337 -9.97 -31.76 -18.87
C VAL A 337 -10.57 -31.05 -20.08
N ALA A 338 -9.78 -30.87 -21.15
CA ALA A 338 -10.21 -30.26 -22.40
C ALA A 338 -11.34 -31.07 -23.06
N ASP A 339 -11.22 -32.41 -23.09
CA ASP A 339 -12.26 -33.29 -23.60
C ASP A 339 -13.54 -33.24 -22.77
N ALA A 340 -13.43 -33.20 -21.44
CA ALA A 340 -14.57 -33.05 -20.56
C ALA A 340 -15.26 -31.68 -20.75
N ILE A 341 -14.49 -30.60 -20.95
CA ILE A 341 -15.00 -29.26 -21.31
C ILE A 341 -15.77 -29.30 -22.63
N ARG A 342 -15.21 -29.93 -23.68
CA ARG A 342 -15.87 -30.07 -24.99
C ARG A 342 -17.17 -30.86 -24.89
N LYS A 343 -17.21 -31.90 -24.04
CA LYS A 343 -18.41 -32.72 -23.78
C LYS A 343 -19.38 -32.08 -22.78
N SER A 344 -19.03 -30.93 -22.19
CA SER A 344 -19.79 -30.29 -21.11
C SER A 344 -20.03 -31.20 -19.89
N ASP A 345 -19.10 -32.12 -19.60
CA ASP A 345 -19.18 -33.04 -18.46
C ASP A 345 -18.59 -32.39 -17.20
N TYR A 346 -19.44 -31.67 -16.48
CA TYR A 346 -19.03 -30.86 -15.33
C TYR A 346 -18.42 -31.64 -14.17
N ASN A 347 -18.84 -32.90 -13.97
CA ASN A 347 -18.29 -33.75 -12.92
C ASN A 347 -16.87 -34.20 -13.29
N LEU A 348 -16.69 -34.63 -14.54
CA LEU A 348 -15.40 -35.08 -15.03
C LEU A 348 -14.38 -33.92 -15.11
N ILE A 349 -14.83 -32.71 -15.45
CA ILE A 349 -13.98 -31.50 -15.41
C ILE A 349 -13.43 -31.27 -14.00
N ALA A 350 -14.29 -31.33 -12.98
CA ALA A 350 -13.87 -31.11 -11.60
C ALA A 350 -12.93 -32.21 -11.10
N GLU A 351 -13.23 -33.47 -11.43
CA GLU A 351 -12.42 -34.63 -11.05
C GLU A 351 -11.01 -34.57 -11.66
N GLU A 352 -10.90 -34.45 -12.99
CA GLU A 352 -9.61 -34.48 -13.69
C GLU A 352 -8.76 -33.25 -13.37
N LYS A 353 -9.38 -32.07 -13.23
CA LYS A 353 -8.64 -30.87 -12.80
C LYS A 353 -8.10 -31.01 -11.38
N SER A 354 -8.87 -31.60 -10.48
CA SER A 354 -8.43 -31.85 -9.10
C SER A 354 -7.25 -32.82 -9.03
N LYS A 355 -7.19 -33.82 -9.93
CA LYS A 355 -6.05 -34.75 -10.02
C LYS A 355 -4.76 -33.99 -10.35
N ILE A 356 -4.77 -33.19 -11.41
CA ILE A 356 -3.62 -32.38 -11.83
C ILE A 356 -3.21 -31.40 -10.72
N GLU A 357 -4.16 -30.68 -10.13
CA GLU A 357 -3.85 -29.72 -9.05
C GLU A 357 -3.25 -30.41 -7.81
N ASN A 358 -3.72 -31.59 -7.43
CA ASN A 358 -3.18 -32.34 -6.30
C ASN A 358 -1.78 -32.89 -6.60
N GLU A 359 -1.54 -33.41 -7.79
CA GLU A 359 -0.21 -33.85 -8.23
C GLU A 359 0.81 -32.70 -8.19
N GLN A 360 0.40 -31.51 -8.64
CA GLN A 360 1.23 -30.30 -8.58
C GLN A 360 1.52 -29.88 -7.14
N ARG A 361 0.53 -29.92 -6.23
CA ARG A 361 0.73 -29.65 -4.79
C ARG A 361 1.71 -30.64 -4.16
N GLU A 362 1.62 -31.92 -4.50
CA GLU A 362 2.54 -32.96 -4.01
C GLU A 362 3.96 -32.77 -4.56
N LEU A 363 4.11 -32.39 -5.83
CA LEU A 363 5.40 -32.01 -6.41
C LEU A 363 6.01 -30.81 -5.67
N ARG A 364 5.23 -29.75 -5.40
CA ARG A 364 5.70 -28.59 -4.62
C ARG A 364 6.04 -28.96 -3.18
N ARG A 365 5.31 -29.89 -2.58
CA ARG A 365 5.61 -30.43 -1.24
C ARG A 365 6.95 -31.17 -1.24
N LYS A 366 7.18 -32.04 -2.23
CA LYS A 366 8.45 -32.75 -2.40
C LYS A 366 9.61 -31.80 -2.65
N GLU A 367 9.45 -30.82 -3.53
CA GLU A 367 10.44 -29.76 -3.72
C GLU A 367 10.72 -29.00 -2.43
N LYS A 368 9.68 -28.70 -1.64
CA LYS A 368 9.83 -28.08 -0.31
C LYS A 368 10.67 -28.96 0.61
N GLU A 369 10.25 -30.20 0.82
CA GLU A 369 10.91 -31.20 1.67
C GLU A 369 12.35 -31.47 1.23
N THR A 370 12.54 -31.55 -0.09
CA THR A 370 13.79 -31.75 -0.78
C THR A 370 14.37 -30.44 -1.27
N GLY A 371 14.11 -29.31 -0.60
CA GLY A 371 14.48 -27.92 -0.90
C GLY A 371 15.13 -27.57 -2.25
N THR A 372 14.59 -28.13 -3.31
CA THR A 372 15.02 -28.03 -4.69
C THR A 372 14.02 -27.12 -5.35
N THR A 373 14.49 -26.10 -6.06
CA THR A 373 13.61 -25.21 -6.80
C THR A 373 13.39 -25.79 -8.19
N TRP A 374 12.18 -25.58 -8.73
CA TRP A 374 11.90 -25.91 -10.12
C TRP A 374 12.93 -25.21 -11.02
N GLN A 375 13.62 -26.00 -11.84
CA GLN A 375 14.51 -25.47 -12.86
C GLN A 375 13.69 -25.29 -14.13
N THR A 376 13.61 -24.03 -14.57
CA THR A 376 13.02 -23.70 -15.86
C THR A 376 13.78 -24.38 -16.99
N ARG A 377 13.08 -24.74 -18.06
CA ARG A 377 13.63 -25.54 -19.15
C ARG A 377 14.38 -24.68 -20.17
N TRP A 378 13.84 -23.50 -20.50
CA TRP A 378 14.37 -22.66 -21.59
C TRP A 378 14.66 -21.21 -21.20
N PHE A 379 14.19 -20.76 -20.05
CA PHE A 379 14.25 -19.34 -19.66
C PHE A 379 15.01 -19.16 -18.36
N ASP A 380 15.91 -18.19 -18.33
CA ASP A 380 16.62 -17.80 -17.12
C ASP A 380 15.88 -16.66 -16.40
N LEU A 381 15.92 -16.68 -15.06
CA LEU A 381 15.44 -15.57 -14.26
C LEU A 381 16.55 -14.51 -14.18
N VAL A 382 16.35 -13.36 -14.83
CA VAL A 382 17.29 -12.25 -14.83
C VAL A 382 16.83 -11.16 -13.86
N ASP A 383 17.69 -10.81 -12.90
CA ASP A 383 17.47 -9.68 -11.97
C ASP A 383 18.23 -8.44 -12.43
N TYR A 384 17.51 -7.50 -13.05
CA TYR A 384 18.08 -6.23 -13.53
C TYR A 384 18.46 -5.25 -12.43
N LYS A 385 18.24 -5.55 -11.13
CA LYS A 385 18.59 -4.65 -10.01
C LYS A 385 20.05 -4.76 -9.55
N ASN A 386 20.70 -5.90 -9.81
CA ASN A 386 21.97 -6.28 -9.18
C ASN A 386 23.13 -6.49 -10.17
N GLN A 387 23.08 -5.91 -11.37
CA GLN A 387 24.25 -5.92 -12.25
C GLN A 387 25.38 -5.07 -11.64
N SER A 388 26.25 -5.73 -10.87
CA SER A 388 27.55 -5.24 -10.45
C SER A 388 28.41 -4.90 -11.66
N GLU A 389 29.25 -3.88 -11.53
CA GLU A 389 30.31 -3.49 -12.49
C GLU A 389 31.40 -4.57 -12.69
N ASP A 390 31.08 -5.86 -12.53
CA ASP A 390 32.01 -6.96 -12.75
C ASP A 390 32.00 -7.34 -14.23
N THR A 391 32.99 -6.79 -14.92
CA THR A 391 33.34 -7.00 -16.32
C THR A 391 33.48 -8.50 -16.66
N ASN A 392 32.61 -9.03 -17.54
CA ASN A 392 32.95 -9.95 -18.66
C ASN A 392 31.75 -10.70 -19.29
N LEU A 393 30.48 -10.35 -19.03
CA LEU A 393 29.33 -10.93 -19.75
C LEU A 393 28.38 -9.84 -20.27
N SER A 394 28.46 -9.60 -21.58
CA SER A 394 27.48 -8.96 -22.49
C SER A 394 27.18 -7.45 -22.35
N PRO A 395 26.85 -6.75 -23.47
CA PRO A 395 26.60 -5.30 -23.53
C PRO A 395 25.43 -4.85 -22.65
N PRO A 396 25.25 -3.53 -22.39
CA PRO A 396 24.11 -3.04 -21.62
C PRO A 396 22.81 -3.57 -22.21
N ASP A 397 22.03 -4.29 -21.40
CA ASP A 397 20.84 -5.00 -21.84
C ASP A 397 19.90 -4.05 -22.63
N ASP A 398 19.56 -4.42 -23.86
CA ASP A 398 18.65 -3.65 -24.71
C ASP A 398 17.33 -3.34 -23.98
N PHE A 399 16.89 -4.23 -23.09
CA PHE A 399 15.76 -3.97 -22.19
C PHE A 399 15.95 -2.71 -21.34
N ILE A 400 17.08 -2.60 -20.64
CA ILE A 400 17.40 -1.47 -19.76
C ILE A 400 17.52 -0.18 -20.59
N ASN A 401 18.18 -0.25 -21.74
CA ASN A 401 18.36 0.91 -22.61
C ASN A 401 17.01 1.42 -23.15
N LEU A 402 16.18 0.53 -23.69
CA LEU A 402 14.88 0.90 -24.26
C LEU A 402 13.90 1.36 -23.19
N THR A 403 13.85 0.70 -22.02
CA THR A 403 13.01 1.17 -20.89
C THR A 403 13.44 2.55 -20.41
N ASN A 404 14.74 2.82 -20.34
CA ASN A 404 15.27 4.14 -19.97
C ASN A 404 14.85 5.22 -20.98
N GLN A 405 14.98 4.95 -22.28
CA GLN A 405 14.59 5.89 -23.35
C GLN A 405 13.09 6.21 -23.31
N ALA A 406 12.27 5.21 -23.01
CA ALA A 406 10.82 5.34 -22.90
C ALA A 406 10.34 5.90 -21.55
N ASN A 407 11.25 6.15 -20.59
CA ASN A 407 10.92 6.50 -19.20
C ASN A 407 9.99 5.47 -18.52
N LEU A 408 10.19 4.18 -18.82
CA LEU A 408 9.43 3.05 -18.28
C LEU A 408 10.16 2.39 -17.11
N SER A 409 9.37 1.71 -16.27
CA SER A 409 9.84 0.89 -15.16
C SER A 409 10.63 -0.31 -15.68
N ILE A 410 11.78 -0.58 -15.06
CA ILE A 410 12.52 -1.85 -15.23
C ILE A 410 12.05 -2.93 -14.25
N TYR A 411 11.11 -2.60 -13.37
CA TYR A 411 10.61 -3.50 -12.36
C TYR A 411 9.41 -4.30 -12.88
N ASN A 412 9.10 -5.43 -12.25
CA ASN A 412 7.92 -6.25 -12.51
C ASN A 412 6.60 -5.57 -12.05
N ALA A 413 6.30 -4.42 -12.65
CA ALA A 413 5.10 -3.61 -12.47
C ALA A 413 4.06 -3.95 -13.56
N PRO A 414 2.80 -3.49 -13.43
CA PRO A 414 1.89 -3.43 -14.56
C PRO A 414 2.58 -2.87 -15.80
N SER A 415 2.43 -3.54 -16.95
CA SER A 415 3.13 -3.20 -18.18
C SER A 415 2.87 -1.76 -18.60
N GLY A 416 3.89 -1.06 -19.11
CA GLY A 416 3.79 0.35 -19.49
C GLY A 416 3.84 1.34 -18.31
N SER A 417 4.15 0.90 -17.09
CA SER A 417 4.33 1.79 -15.95
C SER A 417 5.52 2.73 -16.17
N LEU A 418 5.29 4.04 -16.01
CA LEU A 418 6.36 5.05 -16.05
C LEU A 418 7.23 4.97 -14.79
N LYS A 419 8.50 5.38 -14.90
CA LYS A 419 9.36 5.57 -13.72
C LYS A 419 8.73 6.53 -12.73
N LYS A 420 8.90 6.27 -11.43
CA LYS A 420 8.34 7.03 -10.31
C LYS A 420 6.81 7.03 -10.25
N SER A 421 6.13 6.25 -11.09
CA SER A 421 4.69 6.03 -10.95
C SER A 421 4.43 5.17 -9.71
N LYS A 422 3.21 5.24 -9.15
CA LYS A 422 2.79 4.37 -8.03
C LYS A 422 2.96 2.86 -8.30
N TYR A 423 3.12 2.47 -9.57
CA TYR A 423 3.31 1.08 -10.00
C TYR A 423 4.79 0.70 -10.17
N ASP A 424 5.67 1.67 -10.43
CA ASP A 424 7.13 1.49 -10.44
C ASP A 424 7.63 0.94 -9.09
N HIS A 425 6.95 1.34 -8.00
CA HIS A 425 7.25 0.89 -6.63
C HIS A 425 6.61 -0.47 -6.24
N VAL A 426 5.89 -1.18 -7.13
CA VAL A 426 5.00 -2.32 -6.76
C VAL A 426 5.52 -3.71 -7.15
N ALA A 427 6.73 -3.84 -7.69
CA ALA A 427 7.24 -5.12 -8.19
C ALA A 427 7.93 -6.05 -7.17
N LEU A 428 7.91 -5.76 -5.87
CA LEU A 428 8.51 -6.61 -4.83
C LEU A 428 7.51 -7.59 -4.19
N ALA A 429 6.22 -7.47 -4.51
CA ALA A 429 5.15 -8.14 -3.78
C ALA A 429 4.79 -9.56 -4.25
N ILE A 430 5.43 -10.14 -5.29
CA ILE A 430 4.98 -11.46 -5.78
C ILE A 430 6.05 -12.56 -5.96
N VAL A 431 7.36 -12.29 -5.96
CA VAL A 431 8.34 -13.40 -5.98
C VAL A 431 8.82 -13.72 -4.56
N SER A 432 8.10 -14.57 -3.84
CA SER A 432 8.61 -15.22 -2.61
C SER A 432 7.86 -16.54 -2.35
N LEU A 433 8.07 -17.50 -3.26
CA LEU A 433 7.82 -18.91 -3.00
C LEU A 433 9.19 -19.53 -2.67
N TYR A 434 9.60 -19.54 -1.39
CA TYR A 434 10.77 -20.30 -0.96
C TYR A 434 10.37 -21.60 -0.25
N ILE A 435 10.69 -22.64 -1.00
CA ILE A 435 10.90 -24.03 -0.66
C ILE A 435 11.95 -24.16 0.49
N GLN A 436 11.72 -25.08 1.44
CA GLN A 436 12.36 -25.12 2.76
C GLN A 436 12.93 -26.52 3.05
N PHE A 437 14.22 -26.73 2.80
CA PHE A 437 14.95 -27.97 3.19
C PHE A 437 15.22 -28.05 4.71
N SER A 438 15.12 -29.27 5.25
CA SER A 438 15.30 -29.70 6.65
C SER A 438 16.78 -29.85 7.12
N PRO A 439 17.12 -30.11 8.40
CA PRO A 439 18.00 -29.29 9.23
C PRO A 439 19.29 -30.02 9.68
N VAL A 440 19.84 -30.93 8.88
CA VAL A 440 20.86 -31.89 9.36
C VAL A 440 22.31 -31.48 9.06
N LEU A 441 22.61 -30.47 8.25
CA LEU A 441 24.00 -30.12 7.90
C LEU A 441 24.59 -28.90 8.62
N ARG A 442 23.95 -28.37 9.68
CA ARG A 442 24.47 -27.20 10.42
C ARG A 442 25.64 -27.49 11.39
N SER A 443 25.89 -28.74 11.78
CA SER A 443 26.91 -29.02 12.82
C SER A 443 28.33 -29.33 12.28
N VAL A 444 28.48 -29.64 10.99
CA VAL A 444 29.76 -30.10 10.43
C VAL A 444 30.46 -29.02 9.60
N VAL A 445 29.70 -28.16 8.91
CA VAL A 445 30.27 -27.12 8.02
C VAL A 445 30.76 -25.88 8.81
N ALA A 446 30.20 -25.61 9.99
CA ALA A 446 30.59 -24.48 10.84
C ALA A 446 32.02 -24.55 11.40
N LYS A 447 32.75 -25.66 11.20
CA LYS A 447 34.11 -25.85 11.73
C LYS A 447 35.25 -25.53 10.77
N PHE A 448 35.01 -25.33 9.47
CA PHE A 448 36.11 -25.34 8.50
C PHE A 448 36.18 -24.21 7.47
N PHE A 449 35.21 -23.30 7.41
CA PHE A 449 35.28 -22.16 6.49
C PHE A 449 34.78 -20.87 7.15
N PRO A 450 35.66 -19.92 7.51
CA PRO A 450 35.24 -18.54 7.71
C PRO A 450 35.01 -17.95 6.32
N THR A 451 33.76 -17.93 5.86
CA THR A 451 33.41 -17.29 4.58
C THR A 451 32.42 -16.15 4.84
N MET A 452 32.80 -14.99 4.31
CA MET A 452 31.95 -13.82 4.17
C MET A 452 30.62 -14.23 3.53
N SER A 453 29.53 -13.94 4.24
CA SER A 453 28.15 -14.12 3.80
C SER A 453 27.79 -13.05 2.79
N SER A 454 27.39 -13.44 1.57
CA SER A 454 26.63 -12.59 0.66
C SER A 454 25.26 -12.28 1.30
N SER A 455 25.03 -11.05 1.76
CA SER A 455 23.88 -10.68 2.60
C SER A 455 22.56 -10.62 1.79
N SER A 456 21.53 -11.31 2.29
CA SER A 456 20.15 -10.90 2.04
C SER A 456 19.92 -9.57 2.77
N ARG A 457 19.45 -8.52 2.06
CA ARG A 457 19.23 -7.21 2.67
C ARG A 457 18.26 -7.31 3.86
N SER A 458 18.62 -6.77 5.03
CA SER A 458 17.82 -6.83 6.26
C SER A 458 17.79 -5.49 7.01
N THR A 459 16.82 -5.32 7.90
CA THR A 459 16.66 -4.10 8.70
C THR A 459 16.38 -4.41 10.15
N ILE A 460 17.04 -3.69 11.04
CA ILE A 460 16.72 -3.68 12.47
C ILE A 460 15.86 -2.46 12.76
N VAL A 461 14.64 -2.70 13.27
CA VAL A 461 13.76 -1.64 13.77
C VAL A 461 13.82 -1.66 15.29
N VAL A 462 14.20 -0.53 15.91
CA VAL A 462 14.35 -0.42 17.36
C VAL A 462 13.19 0.37 17.95
N GLY A 463 12.28 -0.33 18.63
CA GLY A 463 11.10 0.22 19.28
C GLY A 463 9.82 -0.21 18.58
N SER A 464 8.83 -0.68 19.36
CA SER A 464 7.57 -1.23 18.85
C SER A 464 6.36 -0.30 19.06
N GLY A 465 6.60 1.01 19.11
CA GLY A 465 5.52 2.01 18.98
C GLY A 465 4.92 2.05 17.58
N LEU A 466 3.94 2.91 17.34
CA LEU A 466 3.27 2.99 16.03
C LEU A 466 4.26 3.23 14.87
N ALA A 467 5.31 4.01 15.10
CA ALA A 467 6.37 4.25 14.11
C ALA A 467 7.05 2.93 13.70
N GLY A 468 7.61 2.19 14.67
CA GLY A 468 8.31 0.95 14.40
C GLY A 468 7.40 -0.15 13.87
N LEU A 469 6.16 -0.25 14.37
CA LEU A 469 5.18 -1.22 13.84
C LEU A 469 4.78 -0.88 12.40
N THR A 470 4.61 0.40 12.06
CA THR A 470 4.34 0.84 10.68
C THR A 470 5.51 0.48 9.77
N THR A 471 6.74 0.90 10.12
CA THR A 471 7.94 0.58 9.34
C THR A 471 8.11 -0.92 9.15
N THR A 472 7.90 -1.71 10.21
CA THR A 472 7.99 -3.17 10.17
C THR A 472 6.98 -3.77 9.19
N LEU A 473 5.70 -3.39 9.28
CA LEU A 473 4.66 -3.90 8.38
C LEU A 473 4.89 -3.48 6.92
N GLN A 474 5.33 -2.24 6.68
CA GLN A 474 5.64 -1.75 5.35
C GLN A 474 6.81 -2.52 4.71
N LEU A 475 7.91 -2.72 5.45
CA LEU A 475 9.05 -3.49 4.99
C LEU A 475 8.69 -4.96 4.72
N ILE A 476 8.01 -5.63 5.66
CA ILE A 476 7.64 -7.03 5.49
C ILE A 476 6.62 -7.22 4.36
N SER A 477 5.76 -6.23 4.09
CA SER A 477 4.83 -6.28 2.94
C SER A 477 5.54 -6.42 1.60
N GLN A 478 6.82 -6.06 1.53
CA GLN A 478 7.71 -6.19 0.37
C GLN A 478 8.76 -7.29 0.54
N ASN A 479 8.50 -8.27 1.42
CA ASN A 479 9.38 -9.40 1.75
C ASN A 479 10.76 -8.99 2.29
N HIS A 480 10.89 -7.77 2.82
CA HIS A 480 12.13 -7.31 3.44
C HIS A 480 12.25 -7.88 4.86
N ARG A 481 13.40 -8.49 5.18
CA ARG A 481 13.60 -9.13 6.48
C ARG A 481 13.77 -8.08 7.58
N VAL A 482 13.00 -8.22 8.66
CA VAL A 482 13.02 -7.29 9.79
C VAL A 482 13.32 -8.00 11.11
N THR A 483 14.27 -7.47 11.88
CA THR A 483 14.41 -7.74 13.31
C THR A 483 13.85 -6.55 14.09
N LEU A 484 12.71 -6.73 14.75
CA LEU A 484 12.06 -5.72 15.59
C LEU A 484 12.50 -5.91 17.06
N LEU A 485 13.26 -4.95 17.58
CA LEU A 485 13.68 -4.91 18.98
C LEU A 485 12.71 -4.08 19.82
N GLU A 486 12.26 -4.61 20.96
CA GLU A 486 11.47 -3.89 21.96
C GLU A 486 12.08 -4.11 23.34
N LYS A 487 12.41 -3.01 24.04
CA LYS A 487 13.07 -3.10 25.34
C LYS A 487 12.17 -3.57 26.46
N THR A 488 10.85 -3.57 26.29
CA THR A 488 9.90 -4.04 27.29
C THR A 488 9.28 -5.39 26.92
N GLY A 489 8.54 -5.98 27.85
CA GLY A 489 7.85 -7.26 27.61
C GLY A 489 6.58 -7.14 26.75
N LYS A 490 6.14 -5.93 26.41
CA LYS A 490 4.90 -5.68 25.65
C LYS A 490 5.14 -4.69 24.53
N LEU A 491 4.53 -4.94 23.37
CA LEU A 491 4.62 -4.01 22.24
C LEU A 491 3.70 -2.80 22.43
N GLY A 492 3.96 -1.71 21.70
CA GLY A 492 3.02 -0.60 21.48
C GLY A 492 3.41 0.77 22.05
N GLY A 493 4.39 0.82 22.97
CA GLY A 493 4.94 2.07 23.50
C GLY A 493 3.90 3.04 24.07
N ASN A 494 4.09 4.36 23.88
CA ASN A 494 3.08 5.37 24.22
C ASN A 494 1.95 5.45 23.19
N SER A 495 2.20 5.02 21.95
CA SER A 495 1.21 5.11 20.86
C SER A 495 -0.10 4.39 21.20
N ILE A 496 -0.02 3.22 21.88
CA ILE A 496 -1.20 2.46 22.30
C ILE A 496 -2.09 3.19 23.31
N LYS A 497 -1.54 4.20 24.01
CA LYS A 497 -2.24 5.01 25.02
C LYS A 497 -2.89 6.26 24.45
N ALA A 498 -2.72 6.54 23.15
CA ALA A 498 -3.25 7.75 22.54
C ALA A 498 -4.80 7.75 22.54
N SER A 499 -5.39 8.83 23.05
CA SER A 499 -6.82 8.89 23.33
C SER A 499 -7.63 9.76 22.36
N SER A 500 -6.99 10.75 21.71
CA SER A 500 -7.72 11.79 20.96
C SER A 500 -7.97 11.42 19.49
N GLY A 501 -7.02 10.76 18.82
CA GLY A 501 -7.14 10.36 17.42
C GLY A 501 -5.89 10.70 16.59
N ILE A 502 -6.03 10.59 15.27
CA ILE A 502 -4.98 10.82 14.26
C ILE A 502 -5.46 11.84 13.22
N ASN A 503 -4.62 12.79 12.82
CA ASN A 503 -5.01 13.81 11.85
C ASN A 503 -4.97 13.29 10.40
N GLY A 504 -5.82 13.81 9.52
CA GLY A 504 -5.74 13.58 8.08
C GLY A 504 -6.56 14.57 7.26
N VAL A 505 -6.06 14.94 6.07
CA VAL A 505 -6.75 15.84 5.11
C VAL A 505 -6.21 15.66 3.68
N PRO A 506 -7.06 15.80 2.63
CA PRO A 506 -8.51 15.62 2.69
C PRO A 506 -8.83 14.12 2.84
N THR A 507 -9.95 13.81 3.49
CA THR A 507 -10.41 12.42 3.63
C THR A 507 -11.90 12.31 3.37
N GLN A 508 -12.35 11.12 2.95
CA GLN A 508 -13.78 10.84 2.72
C GLN A 508 -14.68 10.99 3.97
N TYR A 509 -14.09 11.03 5.17
CA TYR A 509 -14.84 11.14 6.43
C TYR A 509 -15.02 12.60 6.89
N GLN A 510 -14.28 13.54 6.31
CA GLN A 510 -14.45 14.96 6.59
C GLN A 510 -15.73 15.50 5.93
N LYS A 511 -16.38 16.45 6.61
CA LYS A 511 -17.62 17.13 6.15
C LYS A 511 -17.43 18.65 6.09
N ASN A 512 -16.20 19.10 5.92
CA ASN A 512 -15.79 20.50 5.90
C ASN A 512 -14.80 20.73 4.74
N ASP A 513 -14.52 22.00 4.45
CA ASP A 513 -13.67 22.42 3.33
C ASP A 513 -12.17 22.52 3.73
N ASP A 514 -11.72 21.67 4.66
CA ASP A 514 -10.33 21.66 5.12
C ASP A 514 -9.36 21.26 4.00
N THR A 515 -8.14 21.77 4.06
CA THR A 515 -7.12 21.54 3.02
C THR A 515 -5.76 21.22 3.63
N VAL A 516 -4.88 20.61 2.84
CA VAL A 516 -3.48 20.37 3.22
C VAL A 516 -2.79 21.68 3.61
N GLU A 517 -3.03 22.77 2.87
CA GLU A 517 -2.42 24.07 3.14
C GLU A 517 -2.86 24.66 4.49
N VAL A 518 -4.15 24.56 4.81
CA VAL A 518 -4.65 25.02 6.13
C VAL A 518 -4.07 24.15 7.25
N PHE A 519 -3.99 22.83 7.07
CA PHE A 519 -3.38 21.95 8.07
C PHE A 519 -1.87 22.22 8.26
N LYS A 520 -1.15 22.50 7.17
CA LYS A 520 0.24 22.95 7.20
C LYS A 520 0.38 24.24 7.97
N GLN A 521 -0.46 25.24 7.69
CA GLN A 521 -0.43 26.52 8.39
C GLN A 521 -0.74 26.38 9.89
N ASP A 522 -1.73 25.57 10.27
CA ASP A 522 -2.03 25.28 11.68
C ASP A 522 -0.82 24.63 12.37
N THR A 523 -0.14 23.70 11.69
CA THR A 523 1.04 23.00 12.21
C THR A 523 2.23 23.95 12.38
N LEU A 524 2.56 24.76 11.37
CA LEU A 524 3.63 25.76 11.44
C LEU A 524 3.37 26.82 12.51
N SER A 525 2.12 27.29 12.61
CA SER A 525 1.70 28.27 13.62
C SER A 525 1.85 27.69 15.03
N SER A 526 1.43 26.44 15.23
CA SER A 526 1.64 25.72 16.48
C SER A 526 3.14 25.57 16.80
N GLY A 527 3.99 25.30 15.82
CA GLY A 527 5.42 25.12 16.01
C GLY A 527 6.24 26.39 16.28
N LYS A 528 5.62 27.59 16.25
CA LYS A 528 6.23 28.89 16.59
C LYS A 528 7.55 29.18 15.84
N GLY A 529 7.60 28.83 14.56
CA GLY A 529 8.77 29.09 13.71
C GLY A 529 9.94 28.13 13.90
N LEU A 530 9.80 27.10 14.74
CA LEU A 530 10.83 26.05 14.92
C LEU A 530 10.56 24.79 14.09
N CYS A 531 9.43 24.70 13.39
CA CYS A 531 9.20 23.60 12.45
C CYS A 531 10.19 23.67 11.28
N ASN A 532 10.67 22.53 10.80
CA ASN A 532 11.24 22.39 9.47
C ASN A 532 10.06 22.32 8.46
N PRO A 533 9.90 23.34 7.58
CA PRO A 533 8.76 23.38 6.68
C PRO A 533 8.68 22.21 5.70
N ILE A 534 9.82 21.62 5.31
CA ILE A 534 9.86 20.46 4.41
C ILE A 534 9.27 19.24 5.12
N LEU A 535 9.63 19.01 6.38
CA LEU A 535 9.08 17.89 7.16
C LEU A 535 7.58 18.08 7.44
N VAL A 536 7.13 19.31 7.66
CA VAL A 536 5.69 19.61 7.79
C VAL A 536 4.95 19.39 6.47
N ASP A 537 5.56 19.73 5.34
CA ASP A 537 5.00 19.47 4.02
C ASP A 537 4.80 17.97 3.78
N GLU A 538 5.82 17.14 4.07
CA GLU A 538 5.73 15.69 3.99
C GLU A 538 4.65 15.13 4.93
N LEU A 539 4.59 15.61 6.18
CA LEU A 539 3.57 15.20 7.16
C LEU A 539 2.14 15.47 6.66
N THR A 540 1.90 16.67 6.16
CA THR A 540 0.54 17.14 5.86
C THR A 540 0.06 16.66 4.48
N SER A 541 0.92 16.69 3.46
CA SER A 541 0.59 16.24 2.10
C SER A 541 0.31 14.75 1.99
N ARG A 542 0.92 13.93 2.86
CA ARG A 542 0.69 12.47 2.93
C ARG A 542 -0.34 12.05 3.97
N SER A 543 -1.02 13.00 4.59
CA SER A 543 -1.89 12.69 5.72
C SER A 543 -3.14 11.91 5.33
N SER A 544 -3.67 12.12 4.12
CA SER A 544 -4.75 11.31 3.56
C SER A 544 -4.33 9.86 3.33
N ASP A 545 -3.17 9.62 2.69
CA ASP A 545 -2.61 8.29 2.44
C ASP A 545 -2.37 7.50 3.74
N ALA A 546 -1.97 8.18 4.83
CA ALA A 546 -1.86 7.55 6.15
C ALA A 546 -3.21 7.07 6.69
N ILE A 547 -4.27 7.88 6.57
CA ILE A 547 -5.64 7.49 6.96
C ILE A 547 -6.19 6.38 6.06
N GLU A 548 -5.97 6.47 4.75
CA GLU A 548 -6.38 5.46 3.78
C GLU A 548 -5.71 4.12 4.06
N TRP A 549 -4.40 4.09 4.32
CA TRP A 549 -3.70 2.85 4.68
C TRP A 549 -4.26 2.20 5.95
N LEU A 550 -4.49 2.98 7.01
CA LEU A 550 -5.07 2.45 8.25
C LEU A 550 -6.49 1.93 8.05
N THR A 551 -7.29 2.58 7.21
CA THR A 551 -8.72 2.26 7.04
C THR A 551 -8.98 1.20 5.97
N GLN A 552 -8.33 1.27 4.82
CA GLN A 552 -8.56 0.38 3.68
C GLN A 552 -7.71 -0.88 3.78
N ASP A 553 -6.42 -0.76 4.13
CA ASP A 553 -5.51 -1.92 4.14
C ASP A 553 -5.58 -2.67 5.47
N LEU A 554 -5.70 -1.95 6.59
CA LEU A 554 -5.77 -2.54 7.92
C LEU A 554 -7.17 -2.61 8.51
N GLN A 555 -8.20 -2.13 7.80
CA GLN A 555 -9.61 -2.18 8.22
C GLN A 555 -9.89 -1.56 9.60
N ILE A 556 -9.12 -0.53 9.98
CA ILE A 556 -9.32 0.19 11.23
C ILE A 556 -10.40 1.27 11.03
N ASP A 557 -11.42 1.29 11.88
CA ASP A 557 -12.43 2.35 11.84
C ASP A 557 -11.84 3.69 12.33
N LEU A 558 -11.83 4.68 11.43
CA LEU A 558 -11.40 6.06 11.64
C LEU A 558 -12.44 7.07 11.08
N SER A 559 -13.71 6.67 11.06
CA SER A 559 -14.79 7.39 10.39
C SER A 559 -15.33 8.62 11.13
N SER A 560 -15.09 8.75 12.43
CA SER A 560 -15.54 9.90 13.22
C SER A 560 -14.47 10.98 13.27
N VAL A 561 -14.83 12.21 12.90
CA VAL A 561 -13.90 13.35 12.85
C VAL A 561 -14.27 14.40 13.90
N THR A 562 -13.29 14.90 14.64
CA THR A 562 -13.47 15.95 15.67
C THR A 562 -12.41 17.03 15.55
N GLN A 563 -12.74 18.26 15.94
CA GLN A 563 -11.80 19.37 16.04
C GLN A 563 -11.15 19.39 17.42
N LEU A 564 -9.82 19.46 17.46
CA LEU A 564 -9.04 19.61 18.68
C LEU A 564 -8.51 21.04 18.81
N GLY A 565 -7.91 21.37 19.96
CA GLY A 565 -7.35 22.70 20.20
C GLY A 565 -6.25 23.07 19.22
N GLY A 566 -6.25 24.33 18.77
CA GLY A 566 -5.29 24.86 17.79
C GLY A 566 -5.57 24.49 16.32
N HIS A 567 -6.59 23.68 16.03
CA HIS A 567 -7.00 23.39 14.65
C HIS A 567 -8.02 24.40 14.14
N SER A 568 -7.87 24.80 12.87
CA SER A 568 -8.87 25.60 12.16
C SER A 568 -10.11 24.78 11.76
N PHE A 569 -9.94 23.47 11.48
CA PHE A 569 -11.02 22.56 11.08
C PHE A 569 -10.99 21.23 11.85
N ALA A 570 -12.14 20.53 11.84
CA ALA A 570 -12.21 19.15 12.30
C ALA A 570 -11.47 18.22 11.33
N ARG A 571 -10.37 17.63 11.79
CA ARG A 571 -9.53 16.69 11.02
C ARG A 571 -8.93 15.54 11.83
N THR A 572 -9.27 15.44 13.11
CA THR A 572 -8.77 14.36 13.96
C THR A 572 -9.73 13.19 13.90
N HIS A 573 -9.27 12.10 13.30
CA HIS A 573 -9.99 10.86 13.08
C HIS A 573 -9.93 9.92 14.30
N LYS A 574 -11.07 9.29 14.58
CA LYS A 574 -11.25 8.22 15.56
C LYS A 574 -12.30 7.22 15.08
N GLY A 575 -12.31 6.04 15.67
CA GLY A 575 -13.39 5.07 15.47
C GLY A 575 -14.70 5.53 16.10
N SER A 576 -15.80 5.05 15.55
CA SER A 576 -17.15 5.17 16.10
C SER A 576 -17.39 4.23 17.28
N GLY A 577 -16.56 3.18 17.41
CA GLY A 577 -16.66 2.16 18.45
C GLY A 577 -16.11 2.55 19.83
N ALA A 578 -16.11 1.57 20.74
CA ALA A 578 -15.79 1.78 22.16
C ALA A 578 -14.28 1.84 22.49
N LEU A 579 -13.40 1.49 21.55
CA LEU A 579 -11.97 1.43 21.81
C LEU A 579 -11.31 2.80 21.62
N PRO A 580 -10.39 3.21 22.50
CA PRO A 580 -9.57 4.40 22.28
C PRO A 580 -8.78 4.30 20.96
N PRO A 581 -8.60 5.39 20.20
CA PRO A 581 -8.00 5.33 18.86
C PRO A 581 -6.59 4.73 18.83
N GLY A 582 -5.72 5.11 19.77
CA GLY A 582 -4.37 4.56 19.86
C GLY A 582 -4.36 3.05 20.12
N PHE A 583 -5.26 2.58 20.98
CA PHE A 583 -5.42 1.15 21.27
C PHE A 583 -5.93 0.40 20.04
N ALA A 584 -6.98 0.91 19.39
CA ALA A 584 -7.55 0.31 18.18
C ALA A 584 -6.52 0.18 17.05
N ILE A 585 -5.77 1.25 16.78
CA ILE A 585 -4.71 1.26 15.75
C ILE A 585 -3.60 0.28 16.14
N VAL A 586 -2.96 0.50 17.29
CA VAL A 586 -1.73 -0.22 17.65
C VAL A 586 -1.98 -1.69 17.92
N SER A 587 -3.08 -2.06 18.58
CA SER A 587 -3.43 -3.48 18.77
C SER A 587 -3.73 -4.20 17.46
N THR A 588 -4.27 -3.51 16.45
CA THR A 588 -4.48 -4.10 15.11
C THR A 588 -3.14 -4.39 14.42
N LEU A 589 -2.20 -3.43 14.47
CA LEU A 589 -0.86 -3.62 13.92
C LEU A 589 -0.08 -4.72 14.67
N ILE A 590 -0.17 -4.75 16.01
CA ILE A 590 0.45 -5.80 16.83
C ILE A 590 -0.08 -7.18 16.43
N LYS A 591 -1.41 -7.34 16.34
CA LYS A 591 -2.02 -8.61 15.91
C LYS A 591 -1.53 -9.04 14.54
N ARG A 592 -1.38 -8.09 13.60
CA ARG A 592 -0.87 -8.37 12.25
C ARG A 592 0.59 -8.80 12.28
N ILE A 593 1.43 -8.14 13.07
CA ILE A 593 2.85 -8.48 13.28
C ILE A 593 3.00 -9.85 13.94
N GLU A 594 2.23 -10.14 14.99
CA GLU A 594 2.26 -11.43 15.67
C GLU A 594 1.80 -12.58 14.77
N GLN A 595 0.77 -12.33 13.94
CA GLN A 595 0.32 -13.29 12.92
C GLN A 595 1.42 -13.51 11.87
N ILE A 596 2.01 -12.45 11.32
CA ILE A 596 3.09 -12.55 10.33
C ILE A 596 4.31 -13.28 10.92
N GLN A 597 4.68 -13.00 12.17
CA GLN A 597 5.78 -13.69 12.84
C GLN A 597 5.50 -15.20 12.99
N ALA A 598 4.25 -15.57 13.30
CA ALA A 598 3.86 -16.97 13.39
C ALA A 598 3.85 -17.66 12.03
N ASP A 599 3.37 -16.97 10.98
CA ASP A 599 3.24 -17.51 9.63
C ASP A 599 4.57 -17.53 8.86
N LYS A 600 5.47 -16.57 9.12
CA LYS A 600 6.75 -16.32 8.42
C LYS A 600 7.89 -15.93 9.39
N PRO A 601 8.30 -16.83 10.31
CA PRO A 601 9.31 -16.53 11.33
C PRO A 601 10.69 -16.16 10.76
N GLU A 602 11.00 -16.55 9.52
CA GLU A 602 12.22 -16.18 8.80
C GLU A 602 12.23 -14.73 8.28
N ALA A 603 11.05 -14.14 8.06
CA ALA A 603 10.91 -12.78 7.56
C ALA A 603 10.87 -11.74 8.69
N LEU A 604 10.43 -12.14 9.88
CA LEU A 604 10.26 -11.25 11.03
C LEU A 604 10.70 -11.92 12.33
N ALA A 605 11.72 -11.36 12.96
CA ALA A 605 12.07 -11.65 14.35
C ALA A 605 11.56 -10.52 15.25
N VAL A 606 10.75 -10.83 16.27
CA VAL A 606 10.35 -9.87 17.30
C VAL A 606 11.06 -10.22 18.61
N LEU A 607 11.99 -9.37 19.04
CA LEU A 607 12.78 -9.56 20.26
C LEU A 607 12.30 -8.59 21.34
N LYS A 608 11.47 -9.10 22.26
CA LYS A 608 11.00 -8.38 23.45
C LYS A 608 12.08 -8.36 24.54
N ASN A 609 11.96 -7.48 25.53
CA ASN A 609 12.94 -7.29 26.61
C ASN A 609 14.38 -7.08 26.09
N SER A 610 14.54 -6.42 24.95
CA SER A 610 15.79 -6.26 24.21
C SER A 610 16.13 -4.78 24.06
N LYS A 611 16.95 -4.26 24.98
CA LYS A 611 17.32 -2.84 25.04
C LYS A 611 18.48 -2.54 24.11
N LEU A 612 18.36 -1.51 23.27
CA LEU A 612 19.46 -0.99 22.45
C LEU A 612 20.62 -0.50 23.35
N VAL A 613 21.82 -0.93 23.03
CA VAL A 613 23.06 -0.56 23.76
C VAL A 613 23.99 0.26 22.86
N LYS A 614 24.17 -0.14 21.61
CA LYS A 614 25.14 0.46 20.69
C LYS A 614 24.69 0.38 19.23
N ILE A 615 24.98 1.39 18.42
CA ILE A 615 24.92 1.34 16.95
C ILE A 615 26.32 0.97 16.44
N LEU A 616 26.39 -0.02 15.55
CA LEU A 616 27.64 -0.46 14.93
C LEU A 616 27.89 0.33 13.66
N VAL A 617 29.04 1.00 13.61
CA VAL A 617 29.45 1.81 12.46
C VAL A 617 30.81 1.35 11.97
N ASN A 618 30.94 1.22 10.66
CA ASN A 618 32.17 0.92 9.96
C ASN A 618 32.26 1.83 8.72
N ASN A 619 33.38 2.50 8.49
CA ASN A 619 33.55 3.46 7.38
C ASN A 619 32.38 4.46 7.22
N ASN A 620 31.90 5.01 8.34
CA ASN A 620 30.72 5.89 8.41
C ASN A 620 29.38 5.29 7.96
N GLN A 621 29.29 3.98 7.78
CA GLN A 621 28.06 3.27 7.44
C GLN A 621 27.60 2.41 8.61
N VAL A 622 26.29 2.39 8.88
CA VAL A 622 25.73 1.50 9.91
C VAL A 622 25.66 0.06 9.40
N GLU A 623 26.09 -0.90 10.22
CA GLU A 623 26.10 -2.34 9.91
C GLU A 623 25.28 -3.18 10.90
N GLY A 624 24.70 -2.57 11.93
CA GLY A 624 23.89 -3.28 12.92
C GLY A 624 23.80 -2.59 14.27
N VAL A 625 23.38 -3.34 15.29
CA VAL A 625 23.28 -2.86 16.67
C VAL A 625 23.74 -3.91 17.67
N GLN A 626 24.09 -3.45 18.86
CA GLN A 626 24.15 -4.28 20.05
C GLN A 626 22.94 -4.02 20.94
N TYR A 627 22.40 -5.10 21.52
CA TYR A 627 21.29 -5.04 22.44
C TYR A 627 21.50 -5.95 23.65
N GLN A 628 20.82 -5.66 24.75
CA GLN A 628 20.92 -6.40 26.00
C GLN A 628 19.54 -6.84 26.48
N GLY A 629 19.46 -8.09 26.94
CA GLY A 629 18.26 -8.65 27.55
C GLY A 629 18.06 -8.19 29.00
N ASP A 630 16.82 -7.99 29.45
CA ASP A 630 16.49 -7.50 30.81
C ASP A 630 17.09 -8.35 31.96
N ASN A 631 17.36 -9.64 31.73
CA ASN A 631 17.85 -10.58 32.75
C ASN A 631 19.25 -11.14 32.45
N THR A 632 20.01 -10.50 31.56
CA THR A 632 21.34 -10.97 31.16
C THR A 632 22.34 -9.84 31.14
N ASN A 633 23.52 -10.03 31.73
CA ASN A 633 24.67 -9.14 31.50
C ASN A 633 25.29 -9.35 30.11
N GLU A 634 24.77 -10.29 29.34
CA GLU A 634 25.20 -10.58 27.98
C GLU A 634 24.71 -9.51 27.01
N VAL A 635 25.66 -8.86 26.33
CA VAL A 635 25.40 -7.97 25.20
C VAL A 635 25.45 -8.78 23.92
N LYS A 636 24.36 -8.78 23.16
CA LYS A 636 24.22 -9.50 21.89
C LYS A 636 24.38 -8.53 20.72
N THR A 637 24.82 -9.05 19.59
CA THR A 637 25.05 -8.28 18.36
C THR A 637 24.12 -8.79 17.27
N GLU A 638 23.41 -7.88 16.60
CA GLU A 638 22.58 -8.16 15.43
C GLU A 638 23.07 -7.29 14.28
N TYR A 639 23.36 -7.90 13.13
CA TYR A 639 23.82 -7.21 11.93
C TYR A 639 22.67 -7.02 10.94
N ALA A 640 22.63 -5.87 10.29
CA ALA A 640 21.68 -5.55 9.24
C ALA A 640 22.19 -4.37 8.40
N ASP A 641 21.74 -4.29 7.15
CA ASP A 641 22.16 -3.22 6.25
C ASP A 641 21.57 -1.87 6.65
N ASN A 642 20.43 -1.86 7.36
CA ASN A 642 19.78 -0.64 7.83
C ASN A 642 19.33 -0.75 9.29
N VAL A 643 19.35 0.38 10.00
CA VAL A 643 18.82 0.52 11.35
C VAL A 643 17.82 1.67 11.38
N VAL A 644 16.63 1.41 11.92
CA VAL A 644 15.59 2.42 12.14
C VAL A 644 15.37 2.60 13.63
N LEU A 645 15.66 3.79 14.14
CA LEU A 645 15.35 4.18 15.51
C LEU A 645 13.88 4.64 15.56
N ALA A 646 13.07 3.92 16.34
CA ALA A 646 11.65 4.21 16.59
C ALA A 646 11.35 4.15 18.10
N THR A 647 12.30 4.64 18.92
CA THR A 647 12.36 4.41 20.37
C THR A 647 11.50 5.35 21.22
N GLY A 648 10.82 6.31 20.58
CA GLY A 648 10.06 7.36 21.28
C GLY A 648 10.93 8.43 21.93
N GLY A 649 10.30 9.27 22.76
CA GLY A 649 10.94 10.43 23.39
C GLY A 649 11.66 10.15 24.72
N PHE A 650 11.90 11.23 25.47
CA PHE A 650 12.60 11.24 26.76
C PHE A 650 11.82 11.92 27.89
N SER A 651 10.52 12.17 27.71
CA SER A 651 9.67 12.87 28.69
C SER A 651 9.44 12.12 30.01
N ALA A 652 9.90 10.87 30.14
CA ALA A 652 9.86 10.10 31.39
C ALA A 652 11.26 9.81 31.96
N ASP A 653 12.30 10.47 31.42
CA ASP A 653 13.71 10.24 31.78
C ASP A 653 14.08 10.89 33.13
N ALA A 654 13.43 10.47 34.21
CA ALA A 654 13.56 11.08 35.54
C ALA A 654 14.17 10.14 36.61
N LYS A 655 14.49 8.89 36.25
CA LYS A 655 15.03 7.89 37.20
C LYS A 655 16.54 7.99 37.38
N ASP A 656 17.30 7.96 36.29
CA ASP A 656 18.76 8.15 36.31
C ASP A 656 19.11 9.59 35.94
N LEU A 657 19.26 10.42 36.98
CA LEU A 657 19.52 11.86 36.82
C LEU A 657 20.97 12.18 36.38
N GLN A 658 21.85 11.20 36.23
CA GLN A 658 23.20 11.45 35.69
C GLN A 658 23.19 11.49 34.17
N THR A 659 22.39 10.63 33.55
CA THR A 659 22.27 10.54 32.09
C THR A 659 20.97 11.12 31.55
N SER A 660 20.18 11.77 32.41
CA SER A 660 18.84 12.26 32.08
C SER A 660 18.85 13.43 31.10
N LEU A 661 18.30 13.22 29.90
CA LEU A 661 18.06 14.29 28.93
C LEU A 661 17.03 15.29 29.46
N LEU A 662 15.99 14.82 30.15
CA LEU A 662 14.99 15.69 30.75
C LEU A 662 15.61 16.66 31.76
N LYS A 663 16.48 16.17 32.66
CA LYS A 663 17.20 17.01 33.62
C LYS A 663 18.20 17.94 32.94
N GLN A 664 18.89 17.46 31.90
CA GLN A 664 19.89 18.24 31.18
C GLN A 664 19.27 19.47 30.50
N TYR A 665 18.14 19.28 29.81
CA TYR A 665 17.54 20.33 28.98
C TYR A 665 16.40 21.08 29.68
N ARG A 666 15.65 20.43 30.58
CA ARG A 666 14.46 21.00 31.27
C ARG A 666 14.34 20.52 32.73
N PRO A 667 15.32 20.83 33.59
CA PRO A 667 15.27 20.42 35.00
C PRO A 667 14.06 21.01 35.75
N ASP A 668 13.53 22.14 35.29
CA ASP A 668 12.33 22.78 35.82
C ASP A 668 11.07 21.91 35.69
N LEU A 669 11.08 20.97 34.73
CA LEU A 669 9.96 20.10 34.43
C LEU A 669 9.91 18.80 35.26
N LEU A 670 11.00 18.44 35.96
CA LEU A 670 11.09 17.22 36.78
C LEU A 670 10.04 17.14 37.90
N LYS A 671 9.47 18.29 38.29
CA LYS A 671 8.41 18.37 39.30
C LYS A 671 7.04 17.92 38.81
N PHE A 672 6.83 17.82 37.49
CA PHE A 672 5.54 17.46 36.93
C PHE A 672 5.39 15.93 36.82
N PRO A 673 4.20 15.40 37.14
CA PRO A 673 3.89 14.01 36.83
C PRO A 673 3.90 13.78 35.31
N SER A 674 3.93 12.53 34.88
CA SER A 674 4.00 12.15 33.46
C SER A 674 2.81 11.31 33.02
N SER A 675 2.41 11.46 31.77
CA SER A 675 1.46 10.55 31.10
C SER A 675 2.15 9.41 30.36
N ASN A 676 3.48 9.49 30.21
CA ASN A 676 4.28 8.54 29.45
C ASN A 676 4.50 7.24 30.23
N GLY A 677 4.71 6.14 29.49
CA GLY A 677 5.27 4.95 30.10
C GLY A 677 6.70 5.20 30.59
N GLU A 678 7.09 4.54 31.69
CA GLU A 678 8.40 4.68 32.32
C GLU A 678 9.57 4.32 31.38
N GLN A 679 9.27 3.60 30.29
CA GLN A 679 10.22 3.26 29.24
C GLN A 679 10.62 4.45 28.34
N THR A 680 10.02 5.63 28.48
CA THR A 680 10.22 6.79 27.59
C THR A 680 11.43 7.63 28.04
N THR A 681 12.63 7.04 27.93
CA THR A 681 13.86 7.51 28.58
C THR A 681 14.92 8.05 27.63
N GLY A 682 14.60 8.25 26.35
CA GLY A 682 15.53 8.84 25.38
C GLY A 682 16.67 7.95 24.93
N ASP A 683 16.54 6.62 25.05
CA ASP A 683 17.65 5.69 24.81
C ASP A 683 18.19 5.80 23.37
N GLY A 684 17.31 5.95 22.36
CA GLY A 684 17.73 6.11 20.97
C GLY A 684 18.50 7.41 20.74
N GLN A 685 18.05 8.53 21.30
CA GLN A 685 18.75 9.83 21.23
C GLN A 685 20.12 9.75 21.89
N LYS A 686 20.22 9.15 23.10
CA LYS A 686 21.49 8.99 23.83
C LYS A 686 22.49 8.13 23.05
N VAL A 687 22.02 6.99 22.51
CA VAL A 687 22.88 6.06 21.75
C VAL A 687 23.31 6.68 20.42
N ALA A 688 22.40 7.34 19.69
CA ALA A 688 22.73 7.99 18.42
C ALA A 688 23.72 9.16 18.60
N LEU A 689 23.52 10.00 19.62
CA LEU A 689 24.47 11.07 19.95
C LEU A 689 25.86 10.49 20.25
N ARG A 690 25.92 9.43 21.06
CA ARG A 690 27.21 8.83 21.47
C ARG A 690 27.93 8.13 20.32
N ASP A 691 27.21 7.36 19.50
CA ASP A 691 27.83 6.42 18.56
C ASP A 691 28.03 6.98 17.15
N VAL A 692 27.17 7.92 16.73
CA VAL A 692 27.20 8.47 15.37
C VAL A 692 27.25 10.00 15.34
N ASP A 693 27.45 10.63 16.51
CA ASP A 693 27.45 12.09 16.66
C ASP A 693 26.18 12.72 16.09
N ALA A 694 25.03 12.07 16.30
CA ALA A 694 23.73 12.55 15.82
C ALA A 694 23.44 13.95 16.38
N HIS A 695 23.07 14.88 15.51
CA HIS A 695 22.72 16.23 15.92
C HIS A 695 21.37 16.21 16.62
N LEU A 696 21.36 16.66 17.88
CA LEU A 696 20.13 16.79 18.65
C LEU A 696 19.66 18.24 18.62
N ILE A 697 18.44 18.46 18.15
CA ILE A 697 17.84 19.80 18.03
C ILE A 697 16.61 19.91 18.93
N GLN A 698 16.33 21.13 19.38
CA GLN A 698 15.08 21.48 20.08
C GLN A 698 14.85 20.67 21.37
N MET A 699 15.91 20.16 22.01
CA MET A 699 15.82 19.28 23.18
C MET A 699 15.15 19.91 24.41
N ASP A 700 15.07 21.25 24.46
CA ASP A 700 14.35 22.00 25.48
C ASP A 700 12.82 22.11 25.22
N GLN A 701 12.39 21.76 24.00
CA GLN A 701 11.00 21.74 23.58
C GLN A 701 10.33 20.44 24.04
N ILE A 702 9.78 20.50 25.26
CA ILE A 702 8.98 19.43 25.87
C ILE A 702 7.59 19.97 26.15
N GLN A 703 6.58 19.32 25.57
CA GLN A 703 5.19 19.68 25.75
C GLN A 703 4.65 19.10 27.06
N VAL A 704 4.10 20.00 27.86
CA VAL A 704 3.28 19.68 29.03
C VAL A 704 1.82 19.72 28.59
N HIS A 705 1.13 18.58 28.71
CA HIS A 705 -0.30 18.53 28.45
C HIS A 705 -1.05 19.14 29.64
N PRO A 706 -2.06 20.00 29.42
CA PRO A 706 -2.71 20.73 30.51
C PRO A 706 -3.51 19.83 31.46
N THR A 707 -3.93 18.65 30.99
CA THR A 707 -4.88 17.79 31.70
C THR A 707 -4.45 16.33 31.70
N GLY A 708 -3.93 15.87 32.83
CA GLY A 708 -3.83 14.47 33.23
C GLY A 708 -4.71 14.22 34.45
N PHE A 709 -5.51 13.16 34.44
CA PHE A 709 -6.44 12.89 35.53
C PHE A 709 -5.73 12.57 36.83
N ILE A 710 -6.20 13.18 37.92
CA ILE A 710 -5.83 12.83 39.28
C ILE A 710 -6.89 11.84 39.78
N LYS A 711 -6.43 10.64 40.18
CA LYS A 711 -7.28 9.66 40.83
C LYS A 711 -7.31 9.95 42.33
N LEU A 712 -8.50 10.11 42.91
CA LEU A 712 -8.67 10.51 44.31
C LEU A 712 -8.10 9.50 45.32
N ASP A 713 -8.07 8.21 44.97
CA ASP A 713 -7.50 7.17 45.82
C ASP A 713 -5.97 7.06 45.71
N ASN A 714 -5.34 7.80 44.78
CA ASN A 714 -3.88 7.86 44.62
C ASN A 714 -3.44 9.20 44.00
N VAL A 715 -3.66 10.29 44.74
CA VAL A 715 -3.38 11.66 44.26
C VAL A 715 -1.89 11.90 43.97
N ASN A 716 -0.99 11.19 44.67
CA ASN A 716 0.45 11.35 44.58
C ASN A 716 1.11 10.51 43.46
N SER A 717 0.34 9.71 42.70
CA SER A 717 0.90 8.94 41.59
C SER A 717 1.66 9.83 40.62
N HIS A 718 2.93 9.53 40.36
CA HIS A 718 3.72 10.27 39.38
C HIS A 718 3.27 9.97 37.94
N TRP A 719 2.68 8.80 37.70
CA TRP A 719 2.02 8.48 36.43
C TRP A 719 0.54 8.86 36.46
N LYS A 720 0.05 9.56 35.43
CA LYS A 720 -1.36 9.97 35.30
C LYS A 720 -1.97 9.43 34.01
N PHE A 721 -3.25 9.06 34.08
CA PHE A 721 -4.05 8.86 32.87
C PHE A 721 -4.19 10.20 32.13
N LEU A 722 -3.93 10.21 30.84
CA LEU A 722 -4.16 11.41 30.05
C LEU A 722 -5.67 11.68 29.94
N CYS A 723 -6.09 12.89 30.31
CA CYS A 723 -7.41 13.38 29.91
C CYS A 723 -7.29 13.81 28.45
N GLY A 724 -7.88 13.04 27.55
CA GLY A 724 -7.78 13.32 26.12
C GLY A 724 -8.29 14.72 25.79
N GLU A 725 -7.60 15.42 24.88
CA GLU A 725 -8.01 16.73 24.37
C GLU A 725 -9.43 16.71 23.78
N LEU A 726 -9.85 15.54 23.28
CA LEU A 726 -11.22 15.23 22.90
C LEU A 726 -12.25 15.66 23.96
N MET A 727 -11.98 15.50 25.27
CA MET A 727 -12.93 15.86 26.33
C MET A 727 -13.26 17.36 26.33
N ARG A 728 -12.27 18.22 26.02
CA ARG A 728 -12.49 19.66 25.81
C ARG A 728 -13.16 19.90 24.45
N GLY A 729 -12.72 19.18 23.42
CA GLY A 729 -13.24 19.25 22.04
C GLY A 729 -14.74 18.99 21.93
N ILE A 730 -15.30 18.05 22.70
CA ILE A 730 -16.74 17.75 22.66
C ILE A 730 -17.62 18.76 23.41
N GLY A 731 -17.03 19.60 24.27
CA GLY A 731 -17.79 20.53 25.10
C GLY A 731 -17.22 20.81 26.49
N GLY A 732 -16.22 20.05 26.94
CA GLY A 732 -15.69 20.18 28.30
C GLY A 732 -15.12 21.57 28.59
N ILE A 733 -15.36 22.07 29.80
CA ILE A 733 -14.79 23.31 30.35
C ILE A 733 -13.82 23.00 31.49
N LEU A 734 -12.93 23.95 31.79
CA LEU A 734 -12.00 23.85 32.91
C LEU A 734 -12.32 24.90 33.96
N LEU A 735 -12.43 24.46 35.21
CA LEU A 735 -12.64 25.31 36.38
C LEU A 735 -11.38 25.35 37.25
N THR A 736 -11.12 26.51 37.84
CA THR A 736 -10.15 26.65 38.93
C THR A 736 -10.63 25.94 40.19
N PRO A 737 -9.77 25.76 41.22
CA PRO A 737 -10.21 25.34 42.56
C PRO A 737 -11.24 26.29 43.21
N SER A 738 -11.47 27.47 42.62
CA SER A 738 -12.50 28.42 43.03
C SER A 738 -13.78 28.32 42.21
N GLY A 739 -13.91 27.32 41.32
CA GLY A 739 -15.12 27.07 40.55
C GLY A 739 -15.31 27.95 39.32
N LYS A 740 -14.33 28.77 38.92
CA LYS A 740 -14.45 29.72 37.78
C LYS A 740 -13.74 29.22 36.53
N ARG A 741 -14.30 29.51 35.34
CA ARG A 741 -13.58 29.40 34.06
C ARG A 741 -12.44 30.42 33.99
N PHE A 742 -11.38 30.09 33.26
CA PHE A 742 -10.15 30.91 33.27
C PHE A 742 -9.37 30.92 31.95
N VAL A 743 -9.80 30.16 30.94
CA VAL A 743 -9.09 30.04 29.64
C VAL A 743 -10.05 29.57 28.54
N ASN A 744 -9.76 29.92 27.28
CA ASN A 744 -10.34 29.22 26.13
C ASN A 744 -9.83 27.77 26.13
N GLU A 745 -10.72 26.82 26.40
CA GLU A 745 -10.35 25.41 26.55
C GLU A 745 -9.93 24.75 25.23
N LEU A 746 -10.11 25.42 24.09
CA LEU A 746 -9.66 24.97 22.76
C LEU A 746 -8.46 25.76 22.24
N ALA A 747 -7.82 26.59 23.07
CA ALA A 747 -6.52 27.16 22.75
C ALA A 747 -5.43 26.07 22.69
N THR A 748 -4.24 26.44 22.21
CA THR A 748 -3.09 25.54 22.17
C THR A 748 -2.67 25.09 23.57
N ARG A 749 -2.05 23.91 23.67
CA ARG A 749 -1.73 23.26 24.96
C ARG A 749 -0.88 24.12 25.88
N ASP A 750 0.08 24.85 25.33
CA ASP A 750 0.92 25.78 26.09
C ASP A 750 0.11 26.93 26.70
N VAL A 751 -0.85 27.50 25.97
CA VAL A 751 -1.75 28.55 26.49
C VAL A 751 -2.60 28.01 27.64
N VAL A 752 -3.21 26.83 27.45
CA VAL A 752 -4.03 26.20 28.50
C VAL A 752 -3.19 25.82 29.71
N THR A 753 -2.01 25.22 29.50
CA THR A 753 -1.09 24.85 30.59
C THR A 753 -0.64 26.09 31.37
N ASN A 754 -0.22 27.16 30.69
CA ASN A 754 0.17 28.41 31.36
C ASN A 754 -0.98 29.01 32.18
N ALA A 755 -2.21 28.92 31.67
CA ALA A 755 -3.38 29.37 32.39
C ALA A 755 -3.65 28.50 33.65
N VAL A 756 -3.43 27.18 33.58
CA VAL A 756 -3.50 26.29 34.75
C VAL A 756 -2.42 26.67 35.77
N LEU A 757 -1.17 26.83 35.35
CA LEU A 757 -0.07 27.21 36.24
C LEU A 757 -0.31 28.55 36.96
N LYS A 758 -0.94 29.50 36.26
CA LYS A 758 -1.27 30.81 36.83
C LYS A 758 -2.44 30.78 37.83
N ASN A 759 -3.48 29.98 37.56
CA ASN A 759 -4.77 30.11 38.25
C ASN A 759 -5.13 28.92 39.16
N CYS A 760 -4.41 27.81 39.10
CA CYS A 760 -4.84 26.53 39.67
C CYS A 760 -3.85 25.93 40.69
N GLN A 761 -2.97 26.73 41.28
CA GLN A 761 -2.01 26.24 42.29
C GLN A 761 -2.72 25.89 43.61
N VAL A 762 -2.37 24.74 44.18
CA VAL A 762 -2.73 24.32 45.53
C VAL A 762 -1.91 25.12 46.52
N LYS A 763 -2.55 26.01 47.28
CA LYS A 763 -1.87 26.96 48.18
C LYS A 763 -1.77 26.49 49.63
N GLN A 764 -2.47 25.42 49.99
CA GLN A 764 -2.63 24.94 51.35
C GLN A 764 -2.94 23.44 51.38
N GLU A 765 -2.81 22.85 52.57
CA GLU A 765 -3.29 21.49 52.81
C GLU A 765 -4.79 21.40 52.54
N ASN A 766 -5.19 20.22 52.05
CA ASN A 766 -6.54 19.97 51.54
C ASN A 766 -6.95 18.53 51.87
N GLU A 767 -8.25 18.29 51.91
CA GLU A 767 -8.83 17.03 52.39
C GLU A 767 -8.60 15.85 51.42
N VAL A 768 -8.20 16.12 50.19
CA VAL A 768 -7.86 15.07 49.20
C VAL A 768 -6.38 14.69 49.23
N GLY A 769 -5.53 15.38 50.00
CA GLY A 769 -4.11 15.08 50.14
C GLY A 769 -3.23 15.51 48.96
N LEU A 770 -3.67 16.48 48.14
CA LEU A 770 -2.84 17.04 47.07
C LEU A 770 -1.67 17.85 47.67
N PRO A 771 -0.42 17.67 47.18
CA PRO A 771 0.72 18.41 47.71
C PRO A 771 0.60 19.93 47.53
N VAL A 772 0.99 20.70 48.54
CA VAL A 772 1.09 22.17 48.44
C VAL A 772 2.09 22.54 47.34
N GLY A 773 1.73 23.51 46.50
CA GLY A 773 2.51 23.96 45.35
C GLY A 773 2.27 23.16 44.06
N SER A 774 1.52 22.05 44.13
CA SER A 774 1.02 21.36 42.93
C SER A 774 -0.11 22.14 42.25
N TYR A 775 -0.59 21.68 41.09
CA TYR A 775 -1.63 22.37 40.31
C TYR A 775 -2.81 21.44 40.07
N VAL A 776 -4.04 21.93 40.26
CA VAL A 776 -5.27 21.17 40.07
C VAL A 776 -6.37 22.02 39.45
N SER A 777 -6.93 21.55 38.33
CA SER A 777 -8.13 22.10 37.70
C SER A 777 -9.22 21.05 37.61
N VAL A 778 -10.47 21.45 37.50
CA VAL A 778 -11.61 20.53 37.38
C VAL A 778 -12.16 20.57 35.96
N LEU A 779 -12.18 19.41 35.30
CA LEU A 779 -12.89 19.25 34.04
C LEU A 779 -14.38 19.06 34.33
N VAL A 780 -15.24 19.74 33.58
CA VAL A 780 -16.70 19.58 33.62
C VAL A 780 -17.23 19.39 32.20
N ILE A 781 -18.07 18.37 31.99
CA ILE A 781 -18.69 18.02 30.70
C ILE A 781 -20.19 17.88 30.89
N SER A 782 -20.99 18.60 30.08
CA SER A 782 -22.45 18.48 30.12
C SER A 782 -22.91 17.03 29.92
N GLY A 783 -23.93 16.59 30.67
CA GLY A 783 -24.54 15.27 30.46
C GLY A 783 -25.07 15.08 29.04
N GLU A 784 -25.51 16.15 28.37
CA GLU A 784 -25.98 16.12 26.99
C GLU A 784 -24.85 15.90 25.96
N ASP A 785 -23.59 16.13 26.34
CA ASP A 785 -22.42 15.88 25.50
C ASP A 785 -21.92 14.43 25.61
N TYR A 786 -22.46 13.63 26.53
CA TYR A 786 -22.08 12.22 26.72
C TYR A 786 -22.04 11.41 25.41
N PRO A 787 -23.06 11.44 24.53
CA PRO A 787 -23.06 10.63 23.31
C PRO A 787 -21.89 10.93 22.36
N LYS A 788 -21.26 12.12 22.44
CA LYS A 788 -20.15 12.52 21.58
C LYS A 788 -18.85 11.75 21.90
N ALA A 789 -18.73 11.22 23.12
CA ALA A 789 -17.57 10.44 23.59
C ALA A 789 -17.93 9.41 24.67
N ALA A 790 -19.07 8.73 24.53
CA ALA A 790 -19.60 7.79 25.51
C ALA A 790 -18.54 6.78 25.98
N SER A 791 -17.83 6.17 25.04
CA SER A 791 -16.79 5.18 25.34
C SER A 791 -15.62 5.71 26.16
N HIS A 792 -15.18 6.95 25.91
CA HIS A 792 -14.15 7.60 26.72
C HIS A 792 -14.65 7.93 28.10
N ILE A 793 -15.87 8.50 28.20
CA ILE A 793 -16.47 8.88 29.48
C ILE A 793 -16.70 7.64 30.35
N ASP A 794 -17.25 6.57 29.77
CA ASP A 794 -17.48 5.29 30.45
C ASP A 794 -16.17 4.69 30.95
N PHE A 795 -15.13 4.68 30.11
CA PHE A 795 -13.81 4.21 30.52
C PHE A 795 -13.25 5.05 31.68
N TYR A 796 -13.27 6.37 31.57
CA TYR A 796 -12.76 7.24 32.63
C TYR A 796 -13.58 7.13 33.92
N ALA A 797 -14.90 6.98 33.83
CA ALA A 797 -15.76 6.72 34.97
C ALA A 797 -15.46 5.35 35.62
N SER A 798 -15.26 4.30 34.81
CA SER A 798 -14.90 2.96 35.32
C SER A 798 -13.54 2.95 36.03
N GLN A 799 -12.61 3.83 35.61
CA GLN A 799 -11.32 4.04 36.27
C GLN A 799 -11.40 5.00 37.47
N LYS A 800 -12.59 5.50 37.83
CA LYS A 800 -12.84 6.50 38.89
C LYS A 800 -12.10 7.83 38.66
N LEU A 801 -11.91 8.20 37.39
CA LEU A 801 -11.27 9.45 36.96
C LEU A 801 -12.31 10.54 36.67
N LEU A 802 -13.51 10.13 36.23
CA LEU A 802 -14.70 10.97 36.08
C LEU A 802 -15.82 10.48 37.00
N GLN A 803 -16.62 11.41 37.49
CA GLN A 803 -17.81 11.17 38.29
C GLN A 803 -19.01 11.81 37.59
N LYS A 804 -20.14 11.11 37.55
CA LYS A 804 -21.43 11.71 37.18
C LYS A 804 -22.05 12.29 38.45
N GLY A 805 -22.55 13.51 38.39
CA GLY A 805 -23.24 14.14 39.51
C GLY A 805 -23.83 15.49 39.14
N ASP A 806 -24.09 16.29 40.16
CA ASP A 806 -24.70 17.62 40.06
C ASP A 806 -23.80 18.72 40.66
N VAL A 807 -24.36 19.92 40.77
CA VAL A 807 -23.66 21.10 41.31
C VAL A 807 -23.27 20.95 42.78
N ASP A 808 -24.05 20.23 43.60
CA ASP A 808 -23.74 20.02 45.01
C ASP A 808 -22.58 19.03 45.17
N ASP A 809 -22.51 18.00 44.32
CA ASP A 809 -21.39 17.08 44.31
C ASP A 809 -20.09 17.74 43.83
N LEU A 810 -20.17 18.62 42.83
CA LEU A 810 -19.04 19.44 42.40
C LEU A 810 -18.58 20.41 43.50
N LEU A 811 -19.52 21.06 44.20
CA LEU A 811 -19.23 21.96 45.32
C LEU A 811 -18.44 21.23 46.41
N LYS A 812 -18.90 20.04 46.83
CA LYS A 812 -18.20 19.20 47.81
C LYS A 812 -16.78 18.88 47.36
N LEU A 813 -16.57 18.53 46.08
CA LEU A 813 -15.23 18.27 45.57
C LEU A 813 -14.34 19.52 45.62
N LEU A 814 -14.85 20.68 45.19
CA LEU A 814 -14.11 21.94 45.19
C LEU A 814 -13.73 22.40 46.60
N GLN A 815 -14.64 22.26 47.57
CA GLN A 815 -14.36 22.54 48.99
C GLN A 815 -13.28 21.60 49.54
N ARG A 816 -13.30 20.31 49.18
CA ARG A 816 -12.27 19.35 49.62
C ARG A 816 -10.88 19.67 49.07
N ILE A 817 -10.76 20.19 47.85
CA ILE A 817 -9.46 20.58 47.27
C ILE A 817 -9.01 21.99 47.65
N ASN A 818 -9.92 22.84 48.13
CA ASN A 818 -9.65 24.21 48.55
C ASN A 818 -10.54 24.61 49.75
N PRO A 819 -10.25 24.09 50.96
CA PRO A 819 -11.14 24.20 52.12
C PRO A 819 -11.27 25.62 52.68
N SER A 820 -10.35 26.53 52.34
CA SER A 820 -10.45 27.94 52.73
C SER A 820 -11.32 28.79 51.80
N ASN A 821 -11.97 28.20 50.79
CA ASN A 821 -12.90 28.92 49.92
C ASN A 821 -14.32 28.92 50.51
N ASP A 822 -14.46 29.57 51.67
CA ASP A 822 -15.71 29.75 52.41
C ASP A 822 -16.81 30.49 51.63
N LYS A 823 -16.44 31.19 50.56
CA LYS A 823 -17.37 31.93 49.67
C LYS A 823 -18.02 31.05 48.60
N LEU A 824 -17.43 29.91 48.26
CA LEU A 824 -17.95 29.06 47.20
C LEU A 824 -19.29 28.43 47.60
N THR A 825 -20.33 28.78 46.86
CA THR A 825 -21.69 28.25 47.04
C THR A 825 -22.22 27.65 45.74
N THR A 826 -23.29 26.86 45.84
CA THR A 826 -24.02 26.32 44.68
C THR A 826 -24.42 27.44 43.71
N THR A 827 -24.90 28.58 44.23
CA THR A 827 -25.28 29.75 43.41
C THR A 827 -24.11 30.34 42.62
N GLU A 828 -22.90 30.39 43.19
CA GLU A 828 -21.72 30.88 42.47
C GLU A 828 -21.29 29.94 41.32
N LEU A 829 -21.42 28.62 41.52
CA LEU A 829 -21.17 27.64 40.47
C LEU A 829 -22.23 27.70 39.37
N GLU A 830 -23.50 27.83 39.75
CA GLU A 830 -24.61 28.01 38.79
C GLU A 830 -24.41 29.28 37.95
N ASN A 831 -23.96 30.39 38.55
CA ASN A 831 -23.64 31.60 37.80
C ASN A 831 -22.51 31.34 36.78
N THR A 832 -21.48 30.59 37.15
CA THR A 832 -20.41 30.20 36.21
C THR A 832 -20.96 29.37 35.04
N PHE A 833 -21.89 28.44 35.30
CA PHE A 833 -22.54 27.66 34.25
C PHE A 833 -23.48 28.52 33.40
N GLN A 834 -24.21 29.47 33.98
CA GLN A 834 -25.06 30.41 33.24
C GLN A 834 -24.25 31.29 32.29
N GLU A 835 -23.07 31.79 32.72
CA GLU A 835 -22.15 32.53 31.85
C GLU A 835 -21.71 31.69 30.64
N TYR A 836 -21.31 30.42 30.88
CA TYR A 836 -20.97 29.51 29.79
C TYR A 836 -22.18 29.21 28.88
N ASN A 837 -23.35 28.92 29.46
CA ASN A 837 -24.57 28.64 28.71
C ASN A 837 -25.02 29.84 27.86
N HIS A 838 -24.81 31.06 28.36
CA HIS A 838 -25.02 32.28 27.58
C HIS A 838 -24.07 32.33 26.38
N ALA A 839 -22.78 32.04 26.57
CA ALA A 839 -21.81 31.97 25.47
C ALA A 839 -22.16 30.88 24.44
N VAL A 840 -22.64 29.70 24.88
CA VAL A 840 -23.11 28.62 23.99
C VAL A 840 -24.26 29.10 23.09
N LYS A 841 -25.19 29.88 23.65
CA LYS A 841 -26.37 30.41 22.95
C LYS A 841 -26.02 31.60 22.04
N SER A 842 -25.21 32.54 22.53
CA SER A 842 -24.84 33.76 21.80
C SER A 842 -23.75 33.54 20.76
N LYS A 843 -23.03 32.41 20.84
CA LYS A 843 -21.79 32.14 20.09
C LYS A 843 -20.70 33.19 20.32
N ASN A 844 -20.73 33.86 21.47
CA ASN A 844 -19.76 34.87 21.87
C ASN A 844 -19.27 34.55 23.29
N ASP A 845 -18.09 33.95 23.41
CA ASP A 845 -17.45 33.65 24.69
C ASP A 845 -16.45 34.73 25.07
N PRO A 846 -16.54 35.35 26.26
CA PRO A 846 -15.56 36.33 26.73
C PRO A 846 -14.11 35.80 26.77
N LEU A 847 -13.93 34.49 26.87
CA LEU A 847 -12.61 33.85 26.85
C LEU A 847 -12.10 33.55 25.43
N GLY A 848 -12.90 33.79 24.38
CA GLY A 848 -12.52 33.64 22.97
C GLY A 848 -12.75 32.24 22.39
N ARG A 849 -13.51 31.36 23.07
CA ARG A 849 -13.91 30.06 22.52
C ARG A 849 -14.95 30.26 21.40
N THR A 850 -14.77 29.53 20.30
CA THR A 850 -15.64 29.64 19.11
C THR A 850 -16.44 28.36 18.82
N VAL A 851 -15.98 27.21 19.32
CA VAL A 851 -16.64 25.90 19.17
C VAL A 851 -17.11 25.42 20.54
N PHE A 852 -18.38 25.04 20.64
CA PHE A 852 -19.07 24.81 21.90
C PHE A 852 -19.68 23.41 22.00
N GLY A 853 -19.77 22.91 23.24
CA GLY A 853 -20.63 21.78 23.58
C GLY A 853 -22.08 22.21 23.79
N ASN A 854 -22.83 21.36 24.49
CA ASN A 854 -24.16 21.70 24.98
C ASN A 854 -24.08 22.56 26.26
N ALA A 855 -25.21 23.15 26.63
CA ALA A 855 -25.34 23.87 27.90
C ALA A 855 -25.11 22.89 29.07
N ILE A 856 -24.50 23.37 30.16
CA ILE A 856 -24.39 22.63 31.41
C ILE A 856 -25.71 22.79 32.16
N SER A 857 -26.42 21.67 32.34
CA SER A 857 -27.71 21.59 33.03
C SER A 857 -27.55 20.86 34.37
N SER A 858 -28.59 20.16 34.85
CA SER A 858 -28.63 19.57 36.19
C SER A 858 -27.70 18.37 36.39
N GLU A 859 -27.39 17.61 35.33
CA GLU A 859 -26.47 16.47 35.41
C GLU A 859 -25.25 16.67 34.49
N PHE A 860 -24.06 16.40 35.02
CA PHE A 860 -22.81 16.51 34.28
C PHE A 860 -21.75 15.54 34.80
N TYR A 861 -20.66 15.42 34.05
CA TYR A 861 -19.48 14.63 34.43
C TYR A 861 -18.34 15.56 34.85
N PHE A 862 -17.65 15.23 35.94
CA PHE A 862 -16.51 16.03 36.41
C PHE A 862 -15.36 15.19 36.97
N GLY A 863 -14.15 15.75 36.93
CA GLY A 863 -12.94 15.09 37.43
C GLY A 863 -11.75 16.02 37.59
N LEU A 864 -10.84 15.66 38.51
CA LEU A 864 -9.64 16.43 38.79
C LEU A 864 -8.57 16.20 37.72
N THR A 865 -7.89 17.27 37.30
CA THR A 865 -6.83 17.23 36.31
C THR A 865 -5.63 18.09 36.73
N THR A 866 -4.45 17.73 36.26
CA THR A 866 -3.19 18.44 36.51
C THR A 866 -2.32 18.48 35.25
N PRO A 867 -1.42 19.45 35.06
CA PRO A 867 -0.46 19.42 33.98
C PRO A 867 0.48 18.20 34.08
N VAL A 868 0.76 17.56 32.94
CA VAL A 868 1.60 16.35 32.87
C VAL A 868 2.63 16.45 31.74
N LEU A 869 3.84 15.93 31.98
CA LEU A 869 4.82 15.69 30.92
C LEU A 869 4.23 14.72 29.91
N HIS A 870 4.30 15.09 28.63
CA HIS A 870 3.54 14.40 27.60
C HIS A 870 4.32 14.03 26.36
N PHE A 871 5.07 14.95 25.75
CA PHE A 871 5.75 14.70 24.48
C PHE A 871 7.02 15.53 24.37
N ALA A 872 8.12 14.93 23.94
CA ALA A 872 9.35 15.64 23.60
C ALA A 872 9.35 15.95 22.10
N MET A 873 9.28 17.23 21.72
CA MET A 873 9.39 17.63 20.31
C MET A 873 10.85 17.65 19.85
N GLY A 874 11.78 17.89 20.77
CA GLY A 874 13.20 17.74 20.54
C GLY A 874 13.66 16.28 20.43
N GLY A 875 14.78 16.08 19.77
CA GLY A 875 15.25 14.75 19.37
C GLY A 875 16.33 14.84 18.30
N ILE A 876 16.52 13.72 17.58
CA ILE A 876 17.50 13.60 16.50
C ILE A 876 17.03 14.41 15.29
N GLU A 877 17.89 15.28 14.75
CA GLU A 877 17.63 15.95 13.48
C GLU A 877 17.59 14.94 12.33
N ILE A 878 16.60 15.10 11.45
CA ILE A 878 16.41 14.25 10.28
C ILE A 878 16.23 15.06 9.01
N ASP A 879 16.66 14.49 7.88
CA ASP A 879 16.35 15.01 6.55
C ASP A 879 14.91 14.65 6.11
N SER A 880 14.49 15.10 4.92
CA SER A 880 13.16 14.80 4.36
C SER A 880 12.91 13.31 4.09
N ASN A 881 13.96 12.49 4.06
CA ASN A 881 13.93 11.05 3.90
C ASN A 881 14.04 10.31 5.25
N ALA A 882 14.02 11.06 6.36
CA ALA A 882 14.17 10.58 7.73
C ALA A 882 15.52 9.92 8.05
N HIS A 883 16.58 10.20 7.28
CA HIS A 883 17.95 9.84 7.68
C HIS A 883 18.36 10.65 8.91
N VAL A 884 19.10 10.02 9.82
CA VAL A 884 19.74 10.72 10.93
C VAL A 884 20.79 11.67 10.39
N VAL A 885 20.75 12.93 10.85
CA VAL A 885 21.76 13.95 10.52
C VAL A 885 22.75 14.06 11.68
N ASN A 886 24.06 14.04 11.37
CA ASN A 886 25.12 14.23 12.36
C ASN A 886 25.41 15.72 12.63
N SER A 887 26.24 16.03 13.62
CA SER A 887 26.59 17.41 14.01
C SER A 887 27.22 18.25 12.88
N GLN A 888 27.71 17.61 11.81
CA GLN A 888 28.29 18.24 10.62
C GLN A 888 27.24 18.53 9.54
N GLY A 889 25.97 18.23 9.78
CA GLY A 889 24.89 18.41 8.80
C GLY A 889 24.85 17.33 7.72
N GLN A 890 25.52 16.19 7.93
CA GLN A 890 25.58 15.09 6.97
C GLN A 890 24.62 13.98 7.39
N ALA A 891 23.90 13.40 6.42
CA ALA A 891 23.11 12.20 6.64
C ALA A 891 24.03 11.02 6.97
N VAL A 892 23.69 10.25 8.00
CA VAL A 892 24.37 9.02 8.39
C VAL A 892 23.81 7.87 7.53
N PRO A 893 24.64 7.28 6.64
CA PRO A 893 24.20 6.19 5.77
C PRO A 893 23.55 5.05 6.55
N ASN A 894 22.38 4.64 6.06
CA ASN A 894 21.59 3.51 6.54
C ASN A 894 21.06 3.61 7.98
N LEU A 895 21.11 4.80 8.57
CA LEU A 895 20.49 5.09 9.85
C LEU A 895 19.33 6.05 9.70
N TYR A 896 18.17 5.65 10.22
CA TYR A 896 16.94 6.45 10.16
C TYR A 896 16.36 6.66 11.56
N ALA A 897 15.58 7.72 11.73
CA ALA A 897 14.86 7.99 12.97
C ALA A 897 13.41 8.40 12.67
N VAL A 898 12.44 7.80 13.36
CA VAL A 898 11.00 7.98 13.09
C VAL A 898 10.20 8.15 14.38
N GLY A 899 9.33 9.16 14.41
CA GLY A 899 8.42 9.46 15.52
C GLY A 899 9.08 10.34 16.58
N GLU A 900 8.64 10.26 17.84
CA GLU A 900 9.13 11.13 18.94
C GLU A 900 10.65 10.99 19.25
N VAL A 901 11.35 10.07 18.60
CA VAL A 901 12.83 10.02 18.69
C VAL A 901 13.50 11.11 17.86
N SER A 902 12.86 11.54 16.77
CA SER A 902 13.32 12.59 15.86
C SER A 902 12.71 13.96 16.17
N ALA A 903 13.29 15.01 15.61
CA ALA A 903 12.85 16.39 15.76
C ALA A 903 12.71 17.13 14.43
N GLY A 904 12.17 18.34 14.48
CA GLY A 904 11.97 19.23 13.34
C GLY A 904 10.53 19.28 12.84
N VAL A 905 9.73 18.21 13.00
CA VAL A 905 8.33 18.20 12.54
C VAL A 905 7.45 19.18 13.34
N HIS A 906 7.54 19.14 14.67
CA HIS A 906 6.56 19.80 15.54
C HIS A 906 7.00 21.17 16.11
N GLY A 907 8.28 21.53 15.96
CA GLY A 907 8.84 22.76 16.50
C GLY A 907 8.58 22.93 18.00
N ALA A 908 8.19 24.13 18.42
CA ALA A 908 8.02 24.48 19.83
C ALA A 908 6.77 23.88 20.50
N ASN A 909 5.76 23.49 19.72
CA ASN A 909 4.54 22.91 20.26
C ASN A 909 3.85 22.01 19.23
N ARG A 910 3.65 20.74 19.62
CA ARG A 910 2.95 19.77 18.79
C ARG A 910 1.44 19.98 18.81
N LEU A 911 0.84 19.98 17.61
CA LEU A 911 -0.61 20.00 17.43
C LEU A 911 -1.25 18.64 17.79
N GLY A 912 -2.44 18.65 18.40
CA GLY A 912 -3.15 17.44 18.82
C GLY A 912 -3.39 16.49 17.64
N GLY A 913 -3.24 15.18 17.82
CA GLY A 913 -3.42 14.18 16.74
C GLY A 913 -2.24 14.02 15.76
N SER A 914 -1.29 14.96 15.69
CA SER A 914 -0.19 14.90 14.72
C SER A 914 0.92 13.89 15.07
N SER A 915 1.03 13.44 16.33
CA SER A 915 2.06 12.45 16.71
C SER A 915 1.81 11.06 16.12
N LEU A 916 0.55 10.61 16.11
CA LEU A 916 0.22 9.33 15.48
C LEU A 916 0.39 9.41 13.96
N LEU A 917 0.06 10.56 13.38
CA LEU A 917 0.23 10.82 11.96
C LEU A 917 1.70 10.75 11.55
N GLU A 918 2.59 11.44 12.29
CA GLU A 918 4.04 11.40 12.08
C GLU A 918 4.58 9.97 12.07
N CYS A 919 4.14 9.14 13.03
CA CYS A 919 4.57 7.75 13.11
C CYS A 919 4.24 6.96 11.85
N VAL A 920 3.06 7.19 11.27
CA VAL A 920 2.62 6.48 10.07
C VAL A 920 3.31 7.03 8.82
N VAL A 921 3.27 8.36 8.63
CA VAL A 921 3.84 9.01 7.44
C VAL A 921 5.34 8.76 7.32
N PHE A 922 6.11 9.09 8.36
CA PHE A 922 7.56 8.89 8.30
C PHE A 922 7.96 7.42 8.39
N GLY A 923 7.14 6.58 9.02
CA GLY A 923 7.31 5.12 8.97
C GLY A 923 7.24 4.59 7.54
N LYS A 924 6.26 5.06 6.74
CA LYS A 924 6.12 4.73 5.31
C LYS A 924 7.23 5.35 4.44
N ILE A 925 7.66 6.58 4.74
CA ILE A 925 8.78 7.23 4.04
C ILE A 925 10.06 6.41 4.21
N VAL A 926 10.46 6.09 5.45
CA VAL A 926 11.66 5.30 5.72
C VAL A 926 11.60 3.93 5.05
N SER A 927 10.47 3.24 5.12
CA SER A 927 10.32 1.96 4.42
C SER A 927 10.52 2.11 2.91
N SER A 928 9.96 3.15 2.30
CA SER A 928 10.16 3.43 0.87
C SER A 928 11.63 3.70 0.54
N GLN A 929 12.35 4.45 1.40
CA GLN A 929 13.78 4.72 1.22
C GLN A 929 14.63 3.45 1.31
N ILE A 930 14.35 2.59 2.29
CA ILE A 930 15.05 1.32 2.47
C ILE A 930 14.79 0.36 1.30
N LEU A 931 13.57 0.33 0.77
CA LEU A 931 13.17 -0.58 -0.32
C LEU A 931 13.64 -0.12 -1.71
N ASN A 932 13.92 1.18 -1.88
CA ASN A 932 14.44 1.75 -3.13
C ASN A 932 15.98 1.74 -3.21
N LYS A 933 16.69 1.45 -2.10
CA LYS A 933 18.14 1.19 -2.06
C LYS A 933 18.40 -0.27 -2.39
#